data_AF-A0A897NC33-F1
#
_entry.id   AF-A0A897NC33-F1
#
_cell.length_a   1.000
_cell.length_b   1.000
_cell.length_c   1.000
_cell.angle_alpha   90.00
_cell.angle_beta   90.00
_cell.angle_gamma   90.00
#
_symmetry.space_group_name_H-M   'P 1'
#
loop_
_entity.id
_entity.type
_entity.pdbx_description
1 polymer ?
#
loop_
_entity_poly.entity_id
_entity_poly.type
_entity_poly.pdbx_seq_one_letter_code
_entity_poly.pdbx_strand_id
1 'polypeptide(L)'
;MQFRGDRRGQAIQIGAVLLLGAIVLSFAIYQSTVVPEQNREIEFQHSQTVGDQLQDARNGIVSTGSTGDGRSVSVTLGTQYPSRVIAMNPAPPSGTLATVGTTDRSINATIANAEATGETGDFWNGTNRTYNTGSLVYRPGYNEYRNAPTTWYENSVLFDEFRDANLTETGQRLIDGTTISLVALNGSYRASRTGSVSLDFRGTSVSSRTVSVTNETGSNVTITVPTRLDEQNWEELLADEPHFVDARPVSVAGADYHLMQIVLERSVTYDLRLSRAGLGTNVVKPEPAYLTRVAENTPTVPEGGKVDVTVEVRDRFDNPKRDVEVIAGTSASGSTVSPNSLTSDGDGQVTVTYEAPSISGESQLTDHVQLSLNTSLSSAVNGSEFNGSTPVNVSVPIRVDNSDGSGLGGNGGGGAYDTTWKDPSGQTGVSGSNGVYRVDASETSSVTLTGETTPVAENASMEFTLNDSSVGSLSPTTTRTDSNGEATTTFTPMSNGAVATFVSSGGSGEQLDLIVENPTVQTSANSVQLITNSESKSGNDNQSVTFELENTGSSVATIQNITVINTSNGNAEIVGNGTRVTGGGRSDPYVDAGPELRSNRSGTLLNTTDPFNVGSTVTLNTTSSLSSGEATQYKLAEFRQSANYKQRDPGSQVYVSFGFDDGSIKVVELNFP
;
A
#
# COMPACT_ATOMS: atom_id res chain seq x y z
N MET A 1 -5.82 40.80 108.59
CA MET A 1 -6.37 40.63 107.22
C MET A 1 -5.40 39.77 106.44
N GLN A 2 -5.81 38.59 106.00
CA GLN A 2 -4.95 37.65 105.27
C GLN A 2 -5.61 37.39 103.91
N PHE A 3 -5.01 37.93 102.84
CA PHE A 3 -5.50 37.76 101.48
C PHE A 3 -5.25 36.31 101.03
N ARG A 4 -6.32 35.53 100.83
CA ARG A 4 -6.26 34.25 100.10
C ARG A 4 -6.06 34.58 98.62
N GLY A 5 -4.84 34.33 98.13
CA GLY A 5 -4.45 34.57 96.74
C GLY A 5 -5.24 33.71 95.75
N ASP A 6 -5.76 34.41 94.74
CA ASP A 6 -6.60 33.94 93.65
C ASP A 6 -5.76 33.18 92.60
N ARG A 7 -5.68 31.85 92.69
CA ARG A 7 -4.94 30.98 91.75
C ARG A 7 -5.83 30.26 90.73
N ARG A 8 -7.15 30.58 90.70
CA ARG A 8 -8.11 29.89 89.82
C ARG A 8 -8.16 30.46 88.40
N GLY A 9 -7.83 31.74 88.19
CA GLY A 9 -7.75 32.36 86.85
C GLY A 9 -6.55 31.90 86.00
N GLN A 10 -5.44 31.52 86.63
CA GLN A 10 -4.19 31.18 85.94
C GLN A 10 -4.26 29.82 85.21
N ALA A 11 -4.95 28.82 85.77
CA ALA A 11 -5.12 27.52 85.13
C ALA A 11 -6.01 27.59 83.87
N ILE A 12 -7.04 28.44 83.88
CA ILE A 12 -7.90 28.70 82.72
C ILE A 12 -7.10 29.39 81.61
N GLN A 13 -6.25 30.36 81.96
CA GLN A 13 -5.38 31.05 81.01
C GLN A 13 -4.32 30.11 80.40
N ILE A 14 -3.66 29.28 81.22
CA ILE A 14 -2.70 28.29 80.74
C ILE A 14 -3.39 27.27 79.83
N GLY A 15 -4.58 26.77 80.19
CA GLY A 15 -5.38 25.87 79.35
C GLY A 15 -5.78 26.51 78.03
N ALA A 16 -6.19 27.79 78.02
CA ALA A 16 -6.55 28.51 76.81
C ALA A 16 -5.34 28.76 75.88
N VAL A 17 -4.17 29.10 76.43
CA VAL A 17 -2.94 29.28 75.64
C VAL A 17 -2.47 27.95 75.05
N LEU A 18 -2.56 26.85 75.81
CA LEU A 18 -2.20 25.52 75.32
C LEU A 18 -3.16 25.03 74.23
N LEU A 19 -4.47 25.25 74.38
CA LEU A 19 -5.46 24.93 73.35
C LEU A 19 -5.24 25.76 72.08
N LEU A 20 -5.01 27.07 72.23
CA LEU A 20 -4.69 27.94 71.10
C LEU A 20 -3.39 27.49 70.41
N GLY A 21 -2.36 27.17 71.18
CA GLY A 21 -1.09 26.65 70.66
C GLY A 21 -1.27 25.32 69.91
N ALA A 22 -2.09 24.41 70.44
CA ALA A 22 -2.42 23.16 69.76
C ALA A 22 -3.18 23.41 68.45
N ILE A 23 -4.15 24.32 68.43
CA ILE A 23 -4.90 24.69 67.21
C ILE A 23 -3.95 25.31 66.16
N VAL A 24 -3.07 26.23 66.56
CA VAL A 24 -2.10 26.86 65.64
C VAL A 24 -1.13 25.82 65.10
N LEU A 25 -0.65 24.88 65.93
CA LEU A 25 0.22 23.80 65.49
C LEU A 25 -0.50 22.85 64.53
N SER A 26 -1.74 22.45 64.85
CA SER A 26 -2.58 21.63 63.95
C SER A 26 -2.85 22.35 62.62
N PHE A 27 -3.09 23.65 62.65
CA PHE A 27 -3.28 24.46 61.45
C PHE A 27 -2.00 24.58 60.62
N ALA A 28 -0.84 24.76 61.27
CA ALA A 28 0.46 24.75 60.59
C ALA A 28 0.72 23.40 59.91
N ILE A 29 0.42 22.28 60.58
CA ILE A 29 0.49 20.94 59.99
C ILE A 29 -0.44 20.86 58.78
N TYR A 30 -1.71 21.24 58.93
CA TYR A 30 -2.68 21.26 57.83
C TYR A 30 -2.20 22.06 56.61
N GLN A 31 -1.60 23.24 56.82
CA GLN A 31 -1.07 24.09 55.77
C GLN A 31 0.20 23.52 55.12
N SER A 32 1.00 22.74 55.86
CA SER A 32 2.28 22.17 55.38
C SER A 32 2.17 20.80 54.72
N THR A 33 1.09 20.04 54.98
CA THR A 33 0.93 18.67 54.47
C THR A 33 -0.38 18.46 53.72
N VAL A 34 -1.52 18.83 54.32
CA VAL A 34 -2.84 18.52 53.75
C VAL A 34 -3.15 19.41 52.55
N VAL A 35 -2.87 20.72 52.63
CA VAL A 35 -3.11 21.63 51.51
C VAL A 35 -2.25 21.29 50.29
N PRO A 36 -0.93 21.08 50.42
CA PRO A 36 -0.10 20.60 49.31
C PRO A 36 -0.60 19.29 48.69
N GLU A 37 -0.98 18.30 49.51
CA GLU A 37 -1.43 17.01 49.01
C GLU A 37 -2.75 17.10 48.22
N GLN A 38 -3.70 17.92 48.69
CA GLN A 38 -4.94 18.18 47.96
C GLN A 38 -4.70 18.94 46.65
N ASN A 39 -3.74 19.87 46.64
CA ASN A 39 -3.38 20.61 45.44
C ASN A 39 -2.65 19.71 44.43
N ARG A 40 -1.79 18.79 44.91
CA ARG A 40 -1.11 17.76 44.10
C ARG A 40 -2.12 16.87 43.39
N GLU A 41 -3.18 16.45 44.07
CA GLU A 41 -4.26 15.64 43.47
C GLU A 41 -4.96 16.40 42.33
N ILE A 42 -5.29 17.67 42.53
CA ILE A 42 -5.92 18.51 41.48
C ILE A 42 -4.99 18.65 40.26
N GLU A 43 -3.69 18.84 40.50
CA GLU A 43 -2.69 18.96 39.43
C GLU A 43 -2.49 17.64 38.67
N PHE A 44 -2.55 16.49 39.35
CA PHE A 44 -2.49 15.17 38.74
C PHE A 44 -3.75 14.84 37.92
N GLN A 45 -4.93 15.22 38.40
CA GLN A 45 -6.18 15.10 37.62
C GLN A 45 -6.14 16.01 36.38
N HIS A 46 -5.58 17.21 36.52
CA HIS A 46 -5.39 18.11 35.41
C HIS A 46 -4.40 17.55 34.37
N SER A 47 -3.29 16.89 34.77
CA SER A 47 -2.39 16.27 33.80
C SER A 47 -3.04 15.18 32.97
N GLN A 48 -3.88 14.33 33.57
CA GLN A 48 -4.67 13.34 32.84
C GLN A 48 -5.63 14.00 31.83
N THR A 49 -6.33 15.06 32.26
CA THR A 49 -7.23 15.83 31.39
C THR A 49 -6.49 16.42 30.18
N VAL A 50 -5.27 16.94 30.39
CA VAL A 50 -4.45 17.47 29.31
C VAL A 50 -3.95 16.34 28.39
N GLY A 51 -3.59 15.18 28.94
CA GLY A 51 -3.26 13.98 28.18
C GLY A 51 -4.37 13.64 27.17
N ASP A 52 -5.61 13.51 27.64
CA ASP A 52 -6.77 13.23 26.78
C ASP A 52 -6.95 14.31 25.69
N GLN A 53 -6.84 15.59 26.06
CA GLN A 53 -6.98 16.70 25.11
C GLN A 53 -5.83 16.76 24.09
N LEU A 54 -4.64 16.30 24.44
CA LEU A 54 -3.52 16.19 23.52
C LEU A 54 -3.66 14.96 22.60
N GLN A 55 -4.32 13.90 23.04
CA GLN A 55 -4.74 12.81 22.13
C GLN A 55 -5.76 13.33 21.09
N ASP A 56 -6.68 14.20 21.50
CA ASP A 56 -7.59 14.88 20.57
C ASP A 56 -6.83 15.81 19.62
N ALA A 57 -5.82 16.54 20.11
CA ALA A 57 -4.96 17.39 19.28
C ALA A 57 -4.18 16.55 18.25
N ARG A 58 -3.61 15.42 18.65
CA ARG A 58 -2.99 14.41 17.77
C ARG A 58 -3.98 13.96 16.69
N ASN A 59 -5.19 13.58 17.07
CA ASN A 59 -6.22 13.15 16.13
C ASN A 59 -6.59 14.29 15.16
N GLY A 60 -6.63 15.53 15.65
CA GLY A 60 -6.79 16.74 14.85
C GLY A 60 -5.69 16.91 13.80
N ILE A 61 -4.42 16.76 14.19
CA ILE A 61 -3.28 16.85 13.26
C ILE A 61 -3.39 15.79 12.16
N VAL A 62 -3.57 14.52 12.53
CA VAL A 62 -3.61 13.39 11.58
C VAL A 62 -4.77 13.53 10.59
N SER A 63 -5.94 13.92 11.09
CA SER A 63 -7.13 14.06 10.26
C SER A 63 -7.12 15.30 9.38
N THR A 64 -6.66 16.45 9.86
CA THR A 64 -6.52 17.65 9.04
C THR A 64 -5.54 17.42 7.88
N GLY A 65 -4.51 16.59 8.07
CA GLY A 65 -3.64 16.14 6.97
C GLY A 65 -4.35 15.23 5.96
N SER A 66 -5.32 14.42 6.41
CA SER A 66 -6.03 13.45 5.57
C SER A 66 -7.23 14.04 4.83
N THR A 67 -8.07 14.84 5.50
CA THR A 67 -9.32 15.37 4.91
C THR A 67 -9.25 16.85 4.55
N GLY A 68 -8.27 17.58 5.10
CA GLY A 68 -8.16 19.03 4.90
C GLY A 68 -9.10 19.86 5.76
N ASP A 69 -10.05 19.22 6.45
CA ASP A 69 -10.95 19.90 7.38
C ASP A 69 -10.14 20.42 8.56
N GLY A 70 -10.15 21.74 8.72
CA GLY A 70 -9.55 22.37 9.88
C GLY A 70 -10.31 21.96 11.13
N ARG A 71 -9.58 21.53 12.17
CA ARG A 71 -10.15 21.23 13.48
C ARG A 71 -9.63 22.19 14.53
N SER A 72 -10.53 22.63 15.39
CA SER A 72 -10.22 23.39 16.60
C SER A 72 -10.28 22.45 17.80
N VAL A 73 -9.16 22.28 18.50
CA VAL A 73 -9.08 21.45 19.72
C VAL A 73 -8.83 22.35 20.92
N SER A 74 -9.62 22.19 21.98
CA SER A 74 -9.45 22.96 23.23
C SER A 74 -8.53 22.21 24.18
N VAL A 75 -7.46 22.86 24.63
CA VAL A 75 -6.51 22.30 25.61
C VAL A 75 -6.42 23.22 26.83
N THR A 76 -6.64 22.67 28.02
CA THR A 76 -6.58 23.39 29.30
C THR A 76 -5.14 23.43 29.79
N LEU A 77 -4.44 24.55 29.61
CA LEU A 77 -3.00 24.61 29.91
C LEU A 77 -2.68 24.73 31.40
N GLY A 78 -3.63 25.09 32.24
CA GLY A 78 -3.41 25.24 33.68
C GLY A 78 -4.71 25.12 34.45
N THR A 79 -4.58 24.92 35.77
CA THR A 79 -5.69 24.64 36.67
C THR A 79 -5.82 25.70 37.75
N GLN A 80 -6.94 25.70 38.47
CA GLN A 80 -7.23 26.60 39.58
C GLN A 80 -7.50 25.79 40.84
N TYR A 81 -7.00 26.28 41.98
CA TYR A 81 -7.28 25.65 43.27
C TYR A 81 -8.62 26.15 43.84
N PRO A 82 -9.44 25.26 44.43
CA PRO A 82 -10.65 25.64 45.14
C PRO A 82 -10.36 26.65 46.26
N SER A 83 -11.30 27.57 46.51
CA SER A 83 -11.19 28.51 47.63
C SER A 83 -11.25 27.78 48.97
N ARG A 84 -10.47 28.27 49.95
CA ARG A 84 -10.36 27.69 51.29
C ARG A 84 -10.74 28.75 52.32
N VAL A 85 -11.48 28.34 53.37
CA VAL A 85 -12.03 29.27 54.37
C VAL A 85 -10.96 29.83 55.32
N ILE A 86 -9.98 29.01 55.72
CA ILE A 86 -8.96 29.37 56.72
C ILE A 86 -7.51 29.17 56.26
N ALA A 87 -7.30 28.51 55.12
CA ALA A 87 -5.97 28.18 54.58
C ALA A 87 -5.69 28.97 53.30
N MET A 88 -4.40 29.13 52.95
CA MET A 88 -4.00 29.82 51.73
C MET A 88 -3.50 28.86 50.66
N ASN A 89 -3.87 29.13 49.41
CA ASN A 89 -3.35 28.42 48.24
C ASN A 89 -2.17 29.20 47.63
N PRO A 90 -1.22 28.51 46.96
CA PRO A 90 -0.28 29.17 46.07
C PRO A 90 -0.99 29.79 44.86
N ALA A 91 -0.24 30.55 44.05
CA ALA A 91 -0.76 31.08 42.80
C ALA A 91 -1.19 29.92 41.86
N PRO A 92 -2.28 30.07 41.09
CA PRO A 92 -2.72 29.04 40.15
C PRO A 92 -1.59 28.63 39.18
N PRO A 93 -1.36 27.33 38.96
CA PRO A 93 -0.32 26.87 38.05
C PRO A 93 -0.67 27.18 36.59
N SER A 94 0.34 27.53 35.80
CA SER A 94 0.22 27.76 34.36
C SER A 94 1.12 26.80 33.59
N GLY A 95 0.60 26.12 32.58
CA GLY A 95 1.39 25.33 31.64
C GLY A 95 1.74 26.12 30.38
N THR A 96 2.60 25.52 29.57
CA THR A 96 3.02 26.05 28.26
C THR A 96 2.82 24.98 27.20
N LEU A 97 2.22 25.38 26.06
CA LEU A 97 2.09 24.54 24.88
C LEU A 97 2.78 25.23 23.71
N ALA A 98 3.69 24.55 23.02
CA ALA A 98 4.45 25.12 21.91
C ALA A 98 4.84 24.10 20.84
N THR A 99 5.01 24.57 19.61
CA THR A 99 5.71 23.79 18.58
C THR A 99 7.22 23.93 18.71
N VAL A 100 7.95 22.86 18.41
CA VAL A 100 9.41 22.80 18.47
C VAL A 100 9.93 22.14 17.18
N GLY A 101 10.89 22.77 16.51
CA GLY A 101 11.51 22.25 15.28
C GLY A 101 10.69 22.36 13.98
N THR A 102 9.38 22.59 14.08
CA THR A 102 8.41 22.66 12.95
C THR A 102 8.64 23.76 11.91
N THR A 103 9.65 24.62 12.11
CA THR A 103 10.10 25.64 11.15
C THR A 103 11.60 25.57 10.84
N ASP A 104 12.32 24.66 11.51
CA ASP A 104 13.74 24.42 11.30
C ASP A 104 13.92 23.31 10.26
N ARG A 105 14.39 23.66 9.06
CA ARG A 105 14.53 22.71 7.95
C ARG A 105 15.53 21.58 8.22
N SER A 106 16.42 21.72 9.20
CA SER A 106 17.32 20.65 9.62
C SER A 106 16.58 19.52 10.35
N ILE A 107 15.40 19.81 10.91
CA ILE A 107 14.50 18.84 11.52
C ILE A 107 13.49 18.42 10.47
N ASN A 108 13.65 17.20 9.96
CA ASN A 108 12.83 16.67 8.89
C ASN A 108 12.65 15.16 9.00
N ALA A 109 11.53 14.68 8.47
CA ALA A 109 11.33 13.28 8.14
C ALA A 109 11.83 13.01 6.72
N THR A 110 12.33 11.81 6.45
CA THR A 110 12.89 11.42 5.15
C THR A 110 12.31 10.08 4.70
N ILE A 111 11.90 9.97 3.44
CA ILE A 111 11.59 8.71 2.77
C ILE A 111 12.71 8.46 1.76
N ALA A 112 13.31 7.27 1.80
CA ALA A 112 14.46 6.90 0.97
C ALA A 112 14.24 5.55 0.28
N ASN A 113 14.88 5.39 -0.89
CA ASN A 113 14.82 4.20 -1.75
C ASN A 113 13.40 3.83 -2.21
N ALA A 114 12.51 4.82 -2.32
CA ALA A 114 11.14 4.64 -2.79
C ALA A 114 11.04 5.01 -4.28
N GLU A 115 10.48 4.10 -5.06
CA GLU A 115 10.33 4.20 -6.51
C GLU A 115 8.91 3.94 -6.97
N ALA A 116 8.42 4.76 -7.89
CA ALA A 116 7.14 4.54 -8.56
C ALA A 116 7.34 4.19 -10.03
N THR A 117 6.31 3.61 -10.65
CA THR A 117 6.26 3.36 -12.09
C THR A 117 5.64 4.56 -12.83
N GLY A 118 5.84 4.63 -14.16
CA GLY A 118 5.25 5.67 -15.01
C GLY A 118 5.83 7.07 -14.73
N GLU A 119 5.10 8.13 -15.06
CA GLU A 119 5.57 9.52 -14.87
C GLU A 119 5.80 9.86 -13.39
N THR A 120 5.05 9.21 -12.49
CA THR A 120 5.26 9.39 -11.05
C THR A 120 6.66 8.92 -10.63
N GLY A 121 7.25 7.99 -11.39
CA GLY A 121 8.62 7.51 -11.23
C GLY A 121 9.69 8.59 -11.45
N ASP A 122 9.41 9.64 -12.22
CA ASP A 122 10.37 10.75 -12.37
C ASP A 122 10.57 11.51 -11.05
N PHE A 123 9.52 11.57 -10.22
CA PHE A 123 9.59 12.12 -8.87
C PHE A 123 9.97 11.07 -7.82
N TRP A 124 9.43 9.86 -7.88
CA TRP A 124 9.83 8.75 -7.02
C TRP A 124 10.81 7.84 -7.78
N ASN A 125 12.08 8.25 -7.81
CA ASN A 125 13.18 7.57 -8.51
C ASN A 125 14.27 7.04 -7.57
N GLY A 126 13.90 6.70 -6.34
CA GLY A 126 14.82 6.20 -5.32
C GLY A 126 15.56 7.30 -4.54
N THR A 127 15.60 8.54 -5.06
CA THR A 127 16.23 9.68 -4.38
C THR A 127 15.50 10.05 -3.08
N ASN A 128 16.26 10.32 -2.02
CA ASN A 128 15.71 10.72 -0.71
C ASN A 128 14.79 11.95 -0.81
N ARG A 129 13.59 11.82 -0.26
CA ARG A 129 12.59 12.90 -0.15
C ARG A 129 12.44 13.33 1.31
N THR A 130 12.73 14.60 1.59
CA THR A 130 12.73 15.17 2.94
C THR A 130 11.51 16.06 3.20
N TYR A 131 11.03 16.11 4.43
CA TYR A 131 9.84 16.84 4.84
C TYR A 131 10.07 17.52 6.19
N ASN A 132 10.16 18.85 6.22
CA ASN A 132 10.29 19.58 7.48
C ASN A 132 9.06 19.30 8.37
N THR A 133 9.35 18.89 9.60
CA THR A 133 8.35 18.56 10.62
C THR A 133 8.91 18.90 12.00
N GLY A 134 8.18 18.59 13.06
CA GLY A 134 8.65 18.75 14.43
C GLY A 134 7.61 18.29 15.43
N SER A 135 7.74 18.79 16.66
CA SER A 135 6.96 18.32 17.80
C SER A 135 5.94 19.37 18.25
N LEU A 136 4.88 18.92 18.92
CA LEU A 136 4.02 19.76 19.77
C LEU A 136 4.24 19.33 21.22
N VAL A 137 4.51 20.30 22.10
CA VAL A 137 5.06 20.03 23.43
C VAL A 137 4.26 20.75 24.50
N TYR A 138 3.75 20.01 25.47
CA TYR A 138 3.13 20.55 26.66
C TYR A 138 4.05 20.40 27.88
N ARG A 139 4.33 21.53 28.54
CA ARG A 139 5.12 21.60 29.77
C ARG A 139 4.26 22.15 30.90
N PRO A 140 3.90 21.34 31.92
CA PRO A 140 3.14 21.84 33.05
C PRO A 140 3.99 22.75 33.95
N GLY A 141 3.35 23.74 34.57
CA GLY A 141 3.96 24.60 35.61
C GLY A 141 3.29 24.39 36.96
N TYR A 142 3.13 23.13 37.37
CA TYR A 142 2.52 22.74 38.63
C TYR A 142 3.37 23.13 39.84
N ASN A 143 2.72 23.43 40.96
CA ASN A 143 3.39 23.82 42.20
C ASN A 143 3.72 22.61 43.09
N GLU A 144 2.82 21.61 43.16
CA GLU A 144 2.92 20.50 44.11
C GLU A 144 3.18 19.15 43.42
N TYR A 145 2.70 18.95 42.20
CA TYR A 145 3.01 17.78 41.37
C TYR A 145 4.36 17.94 40.67
N ARG A 146 5.43 17.82 41.46
CA ARG A 146 6.82 18.16 41.07
C ARG A 146 7.49 17.22 40.05
N ASN A 147 6.93 16.03 39.84
CA ASN A 147 7.43 15.04 38.88
C ASN A 147 6.46 14.85 37.71
N ALA A 148 5.70 15.89 37.37
CA ALA A 148 4.85 15.86 36.19
C ALA A 148 5.70 15.77 34.91
N PRO A 149 5.32 14.92 33.95
CA PRO A 149 6.06 14.74 32.71
C PRO A 149 5.90 15.93 31.78
N THR A 150 6.82 16.04 30.81
CA THR A 150 6.57 16.84 29.61
C THR A 150 5.90 15.93 28.58
N THR A 151 4.73 16.31 28.09
CA THR A 151 4.02 15.52 27.07
C THR A 151 4.44 15.99 25.68
N TRP A 152 4.85 15.06 24.84
CA TRP A 152 5.34 15.28 23.48
C TRP A 152 4.44 14.59 22.46
N TYR A 153 4.10 15.30 21.39
CA TYR A 153 3.61 14.71 20.15
C TYR A 153 4.72 14.74 19.10
N GLU A 154 5.08 13.59 18.55
CA GLU A 154 6.09 13.41 17.49
C GLU A 154 5.68 12.30 16.53
N ASN A 155 5.70 12.54 15.22
CA ASN A 155 5.49 11.52 14.18
C ASN A 155 4.28 10.61 14.42
N SER A 156 3.15 11.21 14.79
CA SER A 156 1.91 10.52 15.17
C SER A 156 1.90 9.83 16.53
N VAL A 157 2.91 9.91 17.37
CA VAL A 157 2.95 9.31 18.71
C VAL A 157 2.83 10.40 19.77
N LEU A 158 1.99 10.18 20.78
CA LEU A 158 1.96 10.97 22.02
C LEU A 158 2.66 10.18 23.12
N PHE A 159 3.56 10.80 23.85
CA PHE A 159 4.27 10.17 24.97
C PHE A 159 4.63 11.18 26.06
N ASP A 160 4.79 10.69 27.28
CA ASP A 160 5.21 11.43 28.44
C ASP A 160 6.70 11.21 28.74
N GLU A 161 7.46 12.29 28.74
CA GLU A 161 8.88 12.30 29.11
C GLU A 161 9.02 12.58 30.61
N PHE A 162 9.47 11.57 31.35
CA PHE A 162 9.92 11.69 32.73
C PHE A 162 11.45 11.82 32.77
N ARG A 163 12.00 12.06 33.97
CA ARG A 163 13.46 12.19 34.14
C ARG A 163 14.24 10.92 33.77
N ASP A 164 13.61 9.76 33.97
CA ASP A 164 14.29 8.45 33.91
C ASP A 164 13.75 7.55 32.80
N ALA A 165 12.61 7.88 32.18
CA ALA A 165 11.96 7.07 31.15
C ALA A 165 10.95 7.88 30.33
N ASN A 166 10.72 7.44 29.09
CA ASN A 166 9.61 7.89 28.26
C ASN A 166 8.50 6.83 28.29
N LEU A 167 7.24 7.26 28.39
CA LEU A 167 6.08 6.37 28.37
C LEU A 167 5.15 6.76 27.22
N THR A 168 4.90 5.83 26.30
CA THR A 168 3.97 6.06 25.19
C THR A 168 2.52 6.06 25.67
N GLU A 169 1.78 7.13 25.36
CA GLU A 169 0.34 7.27 25.66
C GLU A 169 -0.53 6.73 24.51
N THR A 170 0.03 6.67 23.29
CA THR A 170 -0.67 6.20 22.09
C THR A 170 0.24 5.35 21.21
N GLY A 171 -0.33 4.40 20.47
CA GLY A 171 0.36 3.72 19.37
C GLY A 171 0.69 4.65 18.19
N GLN A 172 1.54 4.17 17.27
CA GLN A 172 1.92 4.88 16.05
C GLN A 172 0.80 4.80 14.98
N ARG A 173 0.79 5.74 14.03
CA ARG A 173 -0.08 5.76 12.82
C ARG A 173 0.71 6.13 11.55
N LEU A 174 2.03 6.01 11.62
CA LEU A 174 2.94 6.23 10.50
C LEU A 174 2.88 5.07 9.52
N ILE A 175 2.76 3.83 10.00
CA ILE A 175 2.69 2.60 9.22
C ILE A 175 1.42 1.85 9.62
N ASP A 176 0.70 1.31 8.64
CA ASP A 176 -0.44 0.41 8.82
C ASP A 176 -0.40 -0.61 7.67
N GLY A 177 0.20 -1.78 7.93
CA GLY A 177 0.45 -2.80 6.92
C GLY A 177 1.38 -2.29 5.80
N THR A 178 0.82 -2.03 4.62
CA THR A 178 1.54 -1.47 3.46
C THR A 178 1.34 0.04 3.29
N THR A 179 0.49 0.68 4.09
CA THR A 179 0.23 2.12 3.98
C THR A 179 1.17 2.93 4.87
N ILE A 180 1.85 3.92 4.30
CA ILE A 180 2.74 4.84 4.99
C ILE A 180 2.07 6.22 5.10
N SER A 181 1.57 6.56 6.28
CA SER A 181 0.86 7.82 6.56
C SER A 181 1.73 8.85 7.28
N LEU A 182 2.51 9.62 6.53
CA LEU A 182 3.36 10.67 7.10
C LEU A 182 2.63 12.02 7.12
N VAL A 183 2.40 12.54 8.33
CA VAL A 183 1.82 13.88 8.55
C VAL A 183 2.88 14.82 9.09
N ALA A 184 3.36 15.74 8.27
CA ALA A 184 4.33 16.76 8.69
C ALA A 184 3.62 17.90 9.45
N LEU A 185 4.12 18.26 10.62
CA LEU A 185 3.63 19.41 11.39
C LEU A 185 4.46 20.66 11.09
N ASN A 186 3.80 21.75 10.68
CA ASN A 186 4.46 23.00 10.32
C ASN A 186 3.85 24.21 11.05
N GLY A 187 4.69 25.23 11.25
CA GLY A 187 4.29 26.51 11.82
C GLY A 187 4.73 26.72 13.27
N SER A 188 4.69 27.97 13.70
CA SER A 188 5.12 28.44 15.02
C SER A 188 3.91 28.71 15.89
N TYR A 189 3.80 27.98 17.00
CA TYR A 189 2.79 28.18 18.04
C TYR A 189 3.46 28.19 19.41
N ARG A 190 3.03 29.10 20.28
CA ARG A 190 3.41 29.13 21.70
C ARG A 190 2.32 29.83 22.49
N ALA A 191 1.85 29.19 23.55
CA ALA A 191 0.91 29.77 24.50
C ALA A 191 1.27 29.33 25.92
N SER A 192 1.04 30.21 26.89
CA SER A 192 1.12 29.89 28.32
C SER A 192 -0.01 30.57 29.07
N ARG A 193 -0.83 29.80 29.79
CA ARG A 193 -2.05 30.29 30.47
C ARG A 193 -2.40 29.40 31.68
N THR A 194 -3.17 29.94 32.61
CA THR A 194 -3.78 29.23 33.75
C THR A 194 -5.17 28.66 33.41
N GLY A 195 -5.43 28.39 32.13
CA GLY A 195 -6.73 27.98 31.59
C GLY A 195 -6.61 27.53 30.14
N SER A 196 -7.72 27.47 29.41
CA SER A 196 -7.74 26.84 28.09
C SER A 196 -7.28 27.72 26.93
N VAL A 197 -6.76 27.06 25.90
CA VAL A 197 -6.45 27.61 24.58
C VAL A 197 -7.14 26.76 23.51
N SER A 198 -7.42 27.36 22.36
CA SER A 198 -7.87 26.63 21.17
C SER A 198 -6.70 26.47 20.19
N LEU A 199 -6.54 25.26 19.67
CA LEU A 199 -5.58 24.90 18.64
C LEU A 199 -6.30 24.77 17.31
N ASP A 200 -6.06 25.72 16.41
CA ASP A 200 -6.66 25.71 15.07
C ASP A 200 -5.69 25.08 14.08
N PHE A 201 -5.95 23.82 13.71
CA PHE A 201 -5.19 23.12 12.69
C PHE A 201 -5.71 23.47 11.29
N ARG A 202 -4.80 23.62 10.33
CA ARG A 202 -5.15 23.86 8.92
C ARG A 202 -4.36 22.97 7.97
N GLY A 203 -5.05 22.34 7.02
CA GLY A 203 -4.41 21.57 5.96
C GLY A 203 -3.66 22.50 5.01
N THR A 204 -2.37 22.26 4.79
CA THR A 204 -1.57 23.00 3.78
C THR A 204 -1.20 22.14 2.60
N SER A 205 -1.24 20.84 2.80
CA SER A 205 -1.14 19.78 1.82
C SER A 205 -1.98 18.63 2.33
N VAL A 206 -2.97 18.20 1.57
CA VAL A 206 -4.00 17.27 2.03
C VAL A 206 -4.00 16.05 1.15
N SER A 207 -3.87 14.87 1.77
CA SER A 207 -3.80 13.59 1.08
C SER A 207 -5.17 13.10 0.67
N SER A 208 -5.54 13.37 -0.59
CA SER A 208 -6.74 12.78 -1.18
C SER A 208 -6.49 11.40 -1.82
N ARG A 209 -5.21 11.02 -2.00
CA ARG A 209 -4.79 9.84 -2.78
C ARG A 209 -3.53 9.24 -2.19
N THR A 210 -3.23 8.01 -2.58
CA THR A 210 -1.96 7.35 -2.31
C THR A 210 -1.07 7.29 -3.55
N VAL A 211 0.23 7.19 -3.34
CA VAL A 211 1.21 6.88 -4.38
C VAL A 211 1.85 5.53 -4.05
N SER A 212 1.67 4.55 -4.92
CA SER A 212 2.29 3.24 -4.76
C SER A 212 3.77 3.32 -5.13
N VAL A 213 4.62 2.90 -4.20
CA VAL A 213 6.07 2.85 -4.34
C VAL A 213 6.61 1.47 -3.96
N THR A 214 7.72 1.09 -4.55
CA THR A 214 8.50 -0.09 -4.14
C THR A 214 9.98 0.28 -4.03
N ASN A 215 10.83 -0.66 -3.67
CA ASN A 215 12.28 -0.46 -3.63
C ASN A 215 12.95 -0.90 -4.93
N GLU A 216 14.08 -0.27 -5.29
CA GLU A 216 15.03 -0.85 -6.25
C GLU A 216 15.43 -2.26 -5.81
N THR A 217 15.74 -3.12 -6.77
CA THR A 217 16.22 -4.48 -6.50
C THR A 217 17.47 -4.43 -5.59
N GLY A 218 17.30 -4.87 -4.33
CA GLY A 218 18.39 -4.98 -3.36
C GLY A 218 18.44 -3.94 -2.23
N SER A 219 17.53 -2.96 -2.19
CA SER A 219 17.41 -1.95 -1.13
C SER A 219 16.08 -2.05 -0.37
N ASN A 220 15.97 -1.50 0.84
CA ASN A 220 14.71 -1.41 1.58
C ASN A 220 14.16 0.02 1.44
N VAL A 221 12.83 0.18 1.30
CA VAL A 221 12.20 1.48 1.57
C VAL A 221 12.45 1.81 3.05
N THR A 222 12.97 3.01 3.33
CA THR A 222 13.21 3.44 4.71
C THR A 222 12.53 4.78 5.00
N ILE A 223 11.99 4.89 6.21
CA ILE A 223 11.37 6.10 6.73
C ILE A 223 12.20 6.57 7.93
N THR A 224 12.77 7.76 7.85
CA THR A 224 13.54 8.34 8.94
C THR A 224 12.75 9.48 9.56
N VAL A 225 12.54 9.47 10.88
CA VAL A 225 11.75 10.49 11.58
C VAL A 225 12.49 11.07 12.79
N PRO A 226 12.36 12.38 13.09
CA PRO A 226 12.98 12.99 14.26
C PRO A 226 12.18 12.67 15.51
N THR A 227 12.80 12.07 16.52
CA THR A 227 12.10 11.62 17.73
C THR A 227 12.99 11.61 18.97
N ARG A 228 12.37 11.72 20.15
CA ARG A 228 13.01 11.54 21.47
C ARG A 228 12.79 10.14 22.05
N LEU A 229 11.92 9.34 21.46
CA LEU A 229 11.77 7.93 21.83
C LEU A 229 13.02 7.17 21.40
N ASP A 230 13.44 6.22 22.22
CA ASP A 230 14.56 5.33 21.91
C ASP A 230 14.13 4.19 20.98
N GLU A 231 15.10 3.36 20.62
CA GLU A 231 14.93 2.19 19.76
C GLU A 231 13.88 1.22 20.32
N GLN A 232 13.98 0.88 21.61
CA GLN A 232 13.08 -0.07 22.25
C GLN A 232 11.62 0.40 22.18
N ASN A 233 11.34 1.68 22.46
CA ASN A 233 9.99 2.21 22.34
C ASN A 233 9.46 2.11 20.88
N TRP A 234 10.30 2.35 19.88
CA TRP A 234 9.89 2.23 18.47
C TRP A 234 9.69 0.78 18.02
N GLU A 235 10.55 -0.15 18.46
CA GLU A 235 10.36 -1.58 18.23
C GLU A 235 9.03 -2.07 18.83
N GLU A 236 8.71 -1.67 20.06
CA GLU A 236 7.44 -1.99 20.71
C GLU A 236 6.24 -1.40 19.96
N LEU A 237 6.35 -0.15 19.48
CA LEU A 237 5.29 0.51 18.71
C LEU A 237 5.04 -0.11 17.32
N LEU A 238 6.03 -0.79 16.75
CA LEU A 238 6.00 -1.38 15.41
C LEU A 238 5.92 -2.92 15.42
N ALA A 239 5.90 -3.55 16.59
CA ALA A 239 5.95 -5.00 16.72
C ALA A 239 4.81 -5.75 16.02
N ASP A 240 3.64 -5.12 15.90
CA ASP A 240 2.46 -5.69 15.24
C ASP A 240 2.43 -5.41 13.71
N GLU A 241 3.38 -4.63 13.17
CA GLU A 241 3.40 -4.30 11.74
C GLU A 241 4.02 -5.44 10.90
N PRO A 242 3.29 -6.01 9.92
CA PRO A 242 3.70 -7.24 9.24
C PRO A 242 4.96 -7.10 8.38
N HIS A 243 5.24 -5.88 7.90
CA HIS A 243 6.36 -5.58 7.01
C HIS A 243 7.46 -4.73 7.68
N PHE A 244 7.43 -4.62 9.00
CA PHE A 244 8.49 -3.98 9.77
C PHE A 244 9.69 -4.94 9.87
N VAL A 245 10.89 -4.44 9.55
CA VAL A 245 12.13 -5.22 9.61
C VAL A 245 12.99 -4.80 10.80
N ASP A 246 13.20 -3.49 10.96
CA ASP A 246 14.19 -2.96 11.91
C ASP A 246 13.97 -1.47 12.20
N ALA A 247 14.33 -1.01 13.40
CA ALA A 247 14.30 0.39 13.81
C ALA A 247 15.69 0.80 14.30
N ARG A 248 16.32 1.79 13.64
CA ARG A 248 17.72 2.16 13.90
C ARG A 248 17.84 3.61 14.36
N PRO A 249 18.30 3.87 15.60
CA PRO A 249 18.54 5.23 16.04
C PRO A 249 19.83 5.79 15.42
N VAL A 250 19.75 7.02 14.92
CA VAL A 250 20.90 7.79 14.45
C VAL A 250 21.01 9.05 15.30
N SER A 251 22.06 9.13 16.13
CA SER A 251 22.28 10.27 17.00
C SER A 251 22.61 11.54 16.20
N VAL A 252 22.00 12.66 16.59
CA VAL A 252 22.31 13.98 16.03
C VAL A 252 23.18 14.74 17.03
N ALA A 253 24.40 15.10 16.62
CA ALA A 253 25.37 15.73 17.50
C ALA A 253 24.84 17.06 18.07
N GLY A 254 24.81 17.17 19.40
CA GLY A 254 24.36 18.37 20.10
C GLY A 254 22.84 18.57 20.13
N ALA A 255 22.06 17.60 19.64
CA ALA A 255 20.61 17.62 19.70
C ALA A 255 20.08 16.79 20.88
N ASP A 256 18.94 17.22 21.39
CA ASP A 256 18.11 16.55 22.40
C ASP A 256 17.11 15.55 21.78
N TYR A 257 17.31 15.20 20.50
CA TYR A 257 16.53 14.21 19.75
C TYR A 257 17.47 13.35 18.89
N HIS A 258 16.93 12.25 18.35
CA HIS A 258 17.59 11.36 17.42
C HIS A 258 16.75 11.23 16.13
N LEU A 259 17.36 10.70 15.07
CA LEU A 259 16.64 10.29 13.88
C LEU A 259 16.39 8.79 13.98
N MET A 260 15.13 8.36 14.01
CA MET A 260 14.77 6.95 13.99
C MET A 260 14.57 6.50 12.54
N GLN A 261 15.44 5.64 12.04
CA GLN A 261 15.31 5.02 10.71
C GLN A 261 14.54 3.71 10.82
N ILE A 262 13.33 3.69 10.31
CA ILE A 262 12.47 2.53 10.20
C ILE A 262 12.72 1.86 8.85
N VAL A 263 13.05 0.57 8.88
CA VAL A 263 13.34 -0.26 7.70
C VAL A 263 12.16 -1.17 7.42
N LEU A 264 11.63 -1.09 6.20
CA LEU A 264 10.51 -1.91 5.74
C LEU A 264 10.98 -3.08 4.89
N GLU A 265 10.17 -4.12 4.78
CA GLU A 265 10.43 -5.32 3.97
C GLU A 265 10.72 -4.98 2.50
N ARG A 266 11.55 -5.80 1.85
CA ARG A 266 11.89 -5.63 0.43
C ARG A 266 10.85 -6.31 -0.44
N SER A 267 10.75 -5.87 -1.69
CA SER A 267 9.88 -6.46 -2.71
C SER A 267 8.39 -6.41 -2.34
N VAL A 268 8.04 -5.43 -1.50
CA VAL A 268 6.66 -5.08 -1.15
C VAL A 268 6.34 -3.73 -1.80
N THR A 269 5.11 -3.59 -2.27
CA THR A 269 4.59 -2.30 -2.73
C THR A 269 3.91 -1.60 -1.56
N TYR A 270 4.36 -0.39 -1.26
CA TYR A 270 3.83 0.46 -0.20
C TYR A 270 3.04 1.62 -0.78
N ASP A 271 1.96 2.00 -0.10
CA ASP A 271 1.14 3.14 -0.48
C ASP A 271 1.48 4.36 0.38
N LEU A 272 2.09 5.37 -0.24
CA LEU A 272 2.45 6.62 0.42
C LEU A 272 1.23 7.54 0.54
N ARG A 273 0.94 7.98 1.76
CA ARG A 273 -0.07 8.99 2.08
C ARG A 273 0.59 10.15 2.83
N LEU A 274 1.06 11.14 2.07
CA LEU A 274 1.85 12.24 2.61
C LEU A 274 1.02 13.50 2.76
N SER A 275 1.10 14.15 3.91
CA SER A 275 0.33 15.37 4.17
C SER A 275 1.05 16.35 5.07
N ARG A 276 0.53 17.59 5.13
CA ARG A 276 1.06 18.63 5.99
C ARG A 276 -0.02 19.43 6.70
N ALA A 277 0.01 19.35 8.02
CA ALA A 277 -0.83 20.13 8.92
C ALA A 277 -0.08 21.37 9.44
N GLY A 278 -0.76 22.51 9.43
CA GLY A 278 -0.25 23.77 9.93
C GLY A 278 -0.89 24.16 11.27
N LEU A 279 -0.09 24.71 12.19
CA LEU A 279 -0.54 25.29 13.45
C LEU A 279 0.10 26.66 13.69
N GLY A 280 -0.71 27.63 14.15
CA GLY A 280 -0.23 28.95 14.54
C GLY A 280 0.18 29.85 13.35
N THR A 281 1.39 30.41 13.40
CA THR A 281 1.95 31.35 12.42
C THR A 281 3.07 30.70 11.60
N ASN A 282 3.65 31.39 10.61
CA ASN A 282 4.74 30.85 9.77
C ASN A 282 4.43 29.49 9.12
N VAL A 283 3.16 29.23 8.86
CA VAL A 283 2.73 28.04 8.14
C VAL A 283 2.93 28.31 6.66
N VAL A 284 3.75 27.48 6.02
CA VAL A 284 4.06 27.58 4.60
C VAL A 284 3.01 26.79 3.82
N LYS A 285 2.88 26.99 2.50
CA LYS A 285 2.21 26.06 1.57
C LYS A 285 3.26 25.42 0.66
N PRO A 286 3.20 24.12 0.34
CA PRO A 286 4.22 23.53 -0.52
C PRO A 286 4.02 24.03 -1.95
N GLU A 287 5.14 24.26 -2.64
CA GLU A 287 5.15 24.63 -4.05
C GLU A 287 4.84 23.39 -4.93
N PRO A 288 4.43 23.60 -6.20
CA PRO A 288 4.34 22.53 -7.19
C PRO A 288 5.70 21.83 -7.35
N ALA A 289 5.69 20.51 -7.51
CA ALA A 289 6.90 19.71 -7.55
C ALA A 289 7.02 18.85 -8.80
N TYR A 290 5.92 18.25 -9.26
CA TYR A 290 5.96 17.37 -10.42
C TYR A 290 4.61 17.31 -11.15
N LEU A 291 4.67 16.82 -12.39
CA LEU A 291 3.52 16.46 -13.22
C LEU A 291 3.43 14.94 -13.30
N THR A 292 2.21 14.40 -13.38
CA THR A 292 1.99 12.96 -13.63
C THR A 292 0.78 12.73 -14.52
N ARG A 293 0.71 11.58 -15.18
CA ARG A 293 -0.43 11.20 -16.03
C ARG A 293 -1.60 10.74 -15.16
N VAL A 294 -2.81 11.14 -15.55
CA VAL A 294 -4.04 10.57 -14.94
C VAL A 294 -4.36 9.21 -15.53
N ALA A 295 -4.00 8.99 -16.80
CA ALA A 295 -4.23 7.76 -17.53
C ALA A 295 -2.91 7.19 -18.06
N GLU A 296 -2.65 5.91 -17.75
CA GLU A 296 -1.38 5.26 -18.10
C GLU A 296 -1.37 4.69 -19.53
N ASN A 297 -2.52 4.56 -20.19
CA ASN A 297 -2.62 4.04 -21.56
C ASN A 297 -2.12 5.04 -22.61
N THR A 298 -1.57 4.51 -23.69
CA THR A 298 -1.22 5.29 -24.90
C THR A 298 -2.46 5.43 -25.79
N PRO A 299 -2.99 6.65 -26.02
CA PRO A 299 -4.13 6.83 -26.91
C PRO A 299 -3.76 6.58 -28.38
N THR A 300 -4.72 6.09 -29.16
CA THR A 300 -4.62 5.96 -30.62
C THR A 300 -5.72 6.79 -31.28
N VAL A 301 -5.36 7.58 -32.29
CA VAL A 301 -6.29 8.39 -33.09
C VAL A 301 -6.00 8.23 -34.58
N PRO A 302 -7.00 8.34 -35.47
CA PRO A 302 -6.72 8.48 -36.90
C PRO A 302 -6.05 9.83 -37.17
N GLU A 303 -5.37 9.95 -38.31
CA GLU A 303 -4.89 11.23 -38.83
C GLU A 303 -5.99 12.31 -38.87
N GLY A 304 -5.65 13.55 -38.51
CA GLY A 304 -6.63 14.63 -38.31
C GLY A 304 -7.62 14.42 -37.14
N GLY A 305 -7.55 13.28 -36.45
CA GLY A 305 -8.33 12.97 -35.26
C GLY A 305 -7.90 13.79 -34.05
N LYS A 306 -8.76 13.80 -33.02
CA LYS A 306 -8.52 14.54 -31.77
C LYS A 306 -8.62 13.62 -30.56
N VAL A 307 -7.80 13.88 -29.56
CA VAL A 307 -7.88 13.23 -28.25
C VAL A 307 -7.49 14.18 -27.13
N ASP A 308 -8.17 14.06 -25.99
CA ASP A 308 -7.85 14.82 -24.80
C ASP A 308 -6.78 14.09 -23.97
N VAL A 309 -5.78 14.85 -23.54
CA VAL A 309 -4.69 14.40 -22.68
C VAL A 309 -4.82 15.14 -21.35
N THR A 310 -4.94 14.39 -20.26
CA THR A 310 -5.03 14.93 -18.91
C THR A 310 -3.82 14.56 -18.07
N VAL A 311 -3.18 15.57 -17.49
CA VAL A 311 -2.11 15.43 -16.50
C VAL A 311 -2.51 16.09 -15.18
N GLU A 312 -1.80 15.76 -14.12
CA GLU A 312 -2.02 16.31 -12.79
C GLU A 312 -0.76 16.98 -12.25
N VAL A 313 -0.92 18.20 -11.74
CA VAL A 313 0.08 18.95 -11.01
C VAL A 313 0.05 18.54 -9.55
N ARG A 314 1.18 18.07 -9.03
CA ARG A 314 1.34 17.67 -7.62
C ARG A 314 2.42 18.46 -6.92
N ASP A 315 2.24 18.68 -5.62
CA ASP A 315 3.32 19.12 -4.75
C ASP A 315 4.22 17.97 -4.29
N ARG A 316 5.24 18.33 -3.52
CA ARG A 316 6.20 17.38 -2.97
C ARG A 316 5.61 16.34 -2.01
N PHE A 317 4.38 16.53 -1.52
CA PHE A 317 3.66 15.59 -0.67
C PHE A 317 2.66 14.77 -1.52
N ASP A 318 2.84 14.71 -2.84
CA ASP A 318 1.99 13.97 -3.78
C ASP A 318 0.55 14.49 -3.89
N ASN A 319 0.29 15.71 -3.42
CA ASN A 319 -1.06 16.25 -3.36
C ASN A 319 -1.35 17.20 -4.51
N PRO A 320 -2.58 17.19 -5.06
CA PRO A 320 -2.93 18.03 -6.19
C PRO A 320 -2.78 19.53 -5.88
N LYS A 321 -2.32 20.29 -6.88
CA LYS A 321 -2.19 21.74 -6.80
C LYS A 321 -3.02 22.44 -7.84
N ARG A 322 -3.95 23.25 -7.36
CA ARG A 322 -4.76 24.19 -8.15
C ARG A 322 -4.00 25.47 -8.49
N ASP A 323 -4.52 26.19 -9.49
CA ASP A 323 -4.07 27.52 -9.88
C ASP A 323 -2.59 27.56 -10.34
N VAL A 324 -2.07 26.44 -10.86
CA VAL A 324 -0.68 26.34 -11.36
C VAL A 324 -0.70 26.36 -12.89
N GLU A 325 0.07 27.28 -13.48
CA GLU A 325 0.22 27.36 -14.94
C GLU A 325 1.06 26.19 -15.47
N VAL A 326 0.53 25.52 -16.49
CA VAL A 326 1.15 24.44 -17.24
C VAL A 326 1.14 24.83 -18.70
N ILE A 327 2.30 24.68 -19.34
CA ILE A 327 2.44 24.86 -20.78
C ILE A 327 2.40 23.50 -21.48
N ALA A 328 1.85 23.47 -22.69
CA ALA A 328 1.67 22.24 -23.46
C ALA A 328 2.08 22.43 -24.93
N GLY A 329 2.52 21.35 -25.55
CA GLY A 329 2.91 21.29 -26.95
C GLY A 329 3.00 19.86 -27.46
N THR A 330 3.46 19.70 -28.70
CA THR A 330 3.61 18.41 -29.39
C THR A 330 4.95 18.37 -30.10
N SER A 331 5.59 17.21 -30.14
CA SER A 331 6.88 17.05 -30.83
C SER A 331 6.80 17.00 -32.37
N ALA A 332 5.67 16.57 -32.95
CA ALA A 332 5.56 16.36 -34.39
C ALA A 332 5.07 17.61 -35.14
N SER A 333 5.63 17.80 -36.33
CA SER A 333 5.21 18.86 -37.23
C SER A 333 3.82 18.57 -37.80
N GLY A 334 2.95 19.58 -37.80
CA GLY A 334 1.58 19.46 -38.33
C GLY A 334 0.55 19.03 -37.28
N SER A 335 1.00 18.52 -36.13
CA SER A 335 0.17 18.32 -34.95
C SER A 335 -0.12 19.65 -34.26
N THR A 336 -1.22 19.73 -33.51
CA THR A 336 -1.48 20.87 -32.62
C THR A 336 -1.96 20.42 -31.24
N VAL A 337 -1.68 21.24 -30.23
CA VAL A 337 -2.18 21.08 -28.87
C VAL A 337 -2.85 22.39 -28.46
N SER A 338 -4.08 22.29 -27.97
CA SER A 338 -4.88 23.45 -27.56
C SER A 338 -5.66 23.16 -26.28
N PRO A 339 -5.65 24.07 -25.28
CA PRO A 339 -4.79 25.26 -25.21
C PRO A 339 -3.30 24.88 -25.00
N ASN A 340 -2.39 25.76 -25.38
CA ASN A 340 -0.94 25.57 -25.18
C ASN A 340 -0.41 26.17 -23.85
N SER A 341 -1.26 26.88 -23.11
CA SER A 341 -1.06 27.27 -21.71
C SER A 341 -2.41 27.27 -21.01
N LEU A 342 -2.46 26.68 -19.82
CA LEU A 342 -3.64 26.65 -18.97
C LEU A 342 -3.26 26.43 -17.50
N THR A 343 -4.19 26.73 -16.60
CA THR A 343 -4.00 26.56 -15.17
C THR A 343 -4.71 25.32 -14.66
N SER A 344 -4.08 24.60 -13.73
CA SER A 344 -4.67 23.44 -13.08
C SER A 344 -5.94 23.77 -12.30
N ASP A 345 -6.91 22.85 -12.33
CA ASP A 345 -8.20 22.99 -11.65
C ASP A 345 -8.14 22.63 -10.15
N GLY A 346 -9.32 22.49 -9.51
CA GLY A 346 -9.43 22.14 -8.08
C GLY A 346 -8.84 20.78 -7.71
N ASP A 347 -8.77 19.84 -8.66
CA ASP A 347 -8.20 18.51 -8.50
C ASP A 347 -6.74 18.46 -8.98
N GLY A 348 -6.16 19.62 -9.31
CA GLY A 348 -4.80 19.76 -9.83
C GLY A 348 -4.65 19.31 -11.28
N GLN A 349 -5.76 19.09 -12.01
CA GLN A 349 -5.72 18.52 -13.35
C GLN A 349 -5.64 19.59 -14.42
N VAL A 350 -5.01 19.22 -15.52
CA VAL A 350 -4.81 20.03 -16.73
C VAL A 350 -5.13 19.13 -17.92
N THR A 351 -6.13 19.53 -18.70
CA THR A 351 -6.56 18.80 -19.90
C THR A 351 -6.31 19.63 -21.15
N VAL A 352 -5.61 19.05 -22.12
CA VAL A 352 -5.35 19.65 -23.43
C VAL A 352 -5.87 18.74 -24.53
N THR A 353 -6.35 19.34 -25.61
CA THR A 353 -6.77 18.59 -26.81
C THR A 353 -5.62 18.54 -27.79
N TYR A 354 -5.18 17.32 -28.13
CA TYR A 354 -4.28 17.04 -29.23
C TYR A 354 -5.06 16.84 -30.53
N GLU A 355 -4.57 17.40 -31.62
CA GLU A 355 -5.06 17.18 -32.98
C GLU A 355 -3.92 16.61 -33.83
N ALA A 356 -4.15 15.41 -34.37
CA ALA A 356 -3.18 14.64 -35.11
C ALA A 356 -2.85 15.28 -36.48
N PRO A 357 -1.60 15.14 -36.96
CA PRO A 357 -1.25 15.58 -38.30
C PRO A 357 -1.88 14.65 -39.34
N SER A 358 -1.90 15.09 -40.60
CA SER A 358 -2.01 14.15 -41.73
C SER A 358 -0.68 13.42 -41.90
N ILE A 359 -0.71 12.10 -42.11
CA ILE A 359 0.50 11.29 -42.26
C ILE A 359 0.45 10.51 -43.57
N SER A 360 1.62 10.29 -44.18
CA SER A 360 1.73 9.61 -45.47
C SER A 360 3.06 8.88 -45.57
N GLY A 361 3.09 7.72 -46.23
CA GLY A 361 4.32 6.93 -46.38
C GLY A 361 4.62 5.97 -45.23
N GLU A 362 3.86 6.06 -44.14
CA GLU A 362 3.96 5.21 -42.95
C GLU A 362 2.56 4.80 -42.50
N SER A 363 2.41 3.62 -41.90
CA SER A 363 1.11 3.10 -41.45
C SER A 363 0.66 3.71 -40.12
N GLN A 364 1.62 4.15 -39.30
CA GLN A 364 1.38 4.78 -38.03
C GLN A 364 2.54 5.71 -37.68
N LEU A 365 2.23 6.87 -37.10
CA LEU A 365 3.19 7.79 -36.49
C LEU A 365 3.02 7.74 -34.96
N THR A 366 4.12 7.73 -34.21
CA THR A 366 4.07 8.03 -32.76
C THR A 366 4.49 9.47 -32.56
N ASP A 367 3.59 10.28 -31.99
CA ASP A 367 3.88 11.64 -31.54
C ASP A 367 3.84 11.70 -30.00
N HIS A 368 4.37 12.78 -29.43
CA HIS A 368 4.37 13.04 -28.00
C HIS A 368 3.73 14.38 -27.70
N VAL A 369 2.70 14.36 -26.85
CA VAL A 369 2.19 15.57 -26.20
C VAL A 369 3.03 15.83 -24.97
N GLN A 370 3.66 16.99 -24.95
CA GLN A 370 4.61 17.40 -23.93
C GLN A 370 4.00 18.49 -23.06
N LEU A 371 4.02 18.31 -21.74
CA LEU A 371 3.52 19.27 -20.76
C LEU A 371 4.63 19.60 -19.76
N SER A 372 4.70 20.85 -19.31
CA SER A 372 5.76 21.31 -18.39
C SER A 372 5.27 22.36 -17.40
N LEU A 373 5.82 22.33 -16.18
CA LEU A 373 5.72 23.41 -15.19
C LEU A 373 6.70 24.56 -15.47
N ASN A 374 7.64 24.39 -16.39
CA ASN A 374 8.56 25.45 -16.78
C ASN A 374 7.91 26.39 -17.80
N THR A 375 7.19 27.40 -17.31
CA THR A 375 6.45 28.37 -18.14
C THR A 375 7.33 29.22 -19.07
N SER A 376 8.66 29.11 -19.00
CA SER A 376 9.57 29.76 -19.95
C SER A 376 9.60 29.08 -21.33
N LEU A 377 9.11 27.83 -21.46
CA LEU A 377 9.06 27.17 -22.76
C LEU A 377 7.85 27.68 -23.56
N SER A 378 8.06 28.26 -24.74
CA SER A 378 6.98 28.89 -25.53
C SER A 378 6.12 27.91 -26.33
N SER A 379 6.55 26.65 -26.45
CA SER A 379 5.86 25.53 -27.10
C SER A 379 6.72 24.28 -26.88
N ALA A 380 6.18 23.24 -26.24
CA ALA A 380 6.93 22.02 -25.91
C ALA A 380 7.18 21.15 -27.16
N VAL A 381 7.96 21.68 -28.10
CA VAL A 381 8.36 21.05 -29.36
C VAL A 381 9.87 21.12 -29.44
N ASN A 382 10.58 20.03 -29.15
CA ASN A 382 12.01 19.87 -29.44
C ASN A 382 12.95 21.00 -28.95
N GLY A 383 12.60 21.71 -27.87
CA GLY A 383 13.57 22.56 -27.18
C GLY A 383 14.61 21.67 -26.53
N SER A 384 15.91 21.99 -26.67
CA SER A 384 16.98 21.38 -25.84
C SER A 384 16.74 21.51 -24.34
N GLU A 385 15.74 22.32 -23.95
CA GLU A 385 15.31 22.63 -22.60
C GLU A 385 14.19 21.70 -22.07
N PHE A 386 13.48 20.96 -22.94
CA PHE A 386 12.50 19.96 -22.50
C PHE A 386 13.19 18.61 -22.27
N ASN A 387 12.98 18.04 -21.09
CA ASN A 387 13.49 16.72 -20.73
C ASN A 387 12.38 15.94 -20.05
N GLY A 388 11.79 14.99 -20.78
CA GLY A 388 10.68 14.17 -20.30
C GLY A 388 11.04 13.15 -19.22
N SER A 389 12.28 13.13 -18.71
CA SER A 389 12.71 12.33 -17.56
C SER A 389 12.88 13.16 -16.29
N THR A 390 12.45 14.42 -16.31
CA THR A 390 12.49 15.29 -15.12
C THR A 390 11.09 15.42 -14.53
N PRO A 391 10.93 15.46 -13.20
CA PRO A 391 9.61 15.47 -12.56
C PRO A 391 8.68 16.61 -13.02
N VAL A 392 9.24 17.74 -13.47
CA VAL A 392 8.46 18.92 -13.88
C VAL A 392 7.93 18.85 -15.31
N ASN A 393 8.21 17.76 -16.03
CA ASN A 393 7.83 17.52 -17.41
C ASN A 393 7.07 16.19 -17.51
N VAL A 394 6.10 16.11 -18.42
CA VAL A 394 5.42 14.86 -18.78
C VAL A 394 5.42 14.73 -20.30
N SER A 395 5.67 13.51 -20.79
CA SER A 395 5.68 13.21 -22.22
C SER A 395 4.70 12.08 -22.53
N VAL A 396 3.51 12.43 -23.03
CA VAL A 396 2.44 11.46 -23.31
C VAL A 396 2.56 10.96 -24.75
N PRO A 397 2.87 9.67 -24.99
CA PRO A 397 2.85 9.12 -26.34
C PRO A 397 1.42 9.06 -26.89
N ILE A 398 1.27 9.35 -28.18
CA ILE A 398 0.02 9.21 -28.94
C ILE A 398 0.34 8.49 -30.25
N ARG A 399 -0.42 7.45 -30.56
CA ARG A 399 -0.35 6.76 -31.85
C ARG A 399 -1.33 7.39 -32.84
N VAL A 400 -0.85 7.73 -34.02
CA VAL A 400 -1.61 8.30 -35.12
C VAL A 400 -1.65 7.31 -36.27
N ASP A 401 -2.83 6.80 -36.60
CA ASP A 401 -3.01 5.83 -37.68
C ASP A 401 -3.23 6.51 -39.03
N ASN A 402 -2.58 5.97 -40.07
CA ASN A 402 -2.77 6.39 -41.45
C ASN A 402 -4.08 5.78 -41.95
N SER A 403 -5.18 6.50 -41.74
CA SER A 403 -6.53 6.02 -41.99
C SER A 403 -6.88 5.94 -43.47
N ASP A 404 -6.21 6.73 -44.32
CA ASP A 404 -6.43 6.77 -45.77
C ASP A 404 -5.45 5.91 -46.58
N GLY A 405 -4.43 5.33 -45.93
CA GLY A 405 -3.42 4.48 -46.54
C GLY A 405 -2.48 5.23 -47.49
N SER A 406 -2.45 6.56 -47.44
CA SER A 406 -1.69 7.37 -48.38
C SER A 406 -0.18 7.14 -48.26
N GLY A 407 0.50 7.14 -49.41
CA GLY A 407 1.96 7.04 -49.47
C GLY A 407 2.55 5.68 -49.10
N LEU A 408 1.75 4.75 -48.56
CA LEU A 408 2.14 3.35 -48.42
C LEU A 408 2.35 2.77 -49.82
N GLY A 409 3.61 2.61 -50.21
CA GLY A 409 3.99 2.20 -51.55
C GLY A 409 3.37 0.85 -51.91
N GLY A 410 2.34 0.87 -52.75
CA GLY A 410 1.83 -0.30 -53.46
C GLY A 410 2.86 -0.78 -54.48
N ASN A 411 3.91 -1.44 -54.01
CA ASN A 411 4.81 -2.18 -54.87
C ASN A 411 4.11 -3.51 -55.20
N GLY A 412 3.23 -3.47 -56.20
CA GLY A 412 2.62 -4.64 -56.80
C GLY A 412 3.69 -5.56 -57.39
N GLY A 413 4.18 -6.49 -56.58
CA GLY A 413 4.76 -7.73 -57.05
C GLY A 413 3.61 -8.55 -57.62
N GLY A 414 3.52 -8.66 -58.94
CA GLY A 414 2.49 -9.42 -59.63
C GLY A 414 2.56 -10.91 -59.28
N GLY A 415 1.91 -11.28 -58.18
CA GLY A 415 1.49 -12.63 -57.93
C GLY A 415 0.35 -13.03 -58.87
N ALA A 416 0.09 -14.33 -58.99
CA ALA A 416 -1.03 -14.81 -59.80
C ALA A 416 -2.41 -14.41 -59.23
N TYR A 417 -2.45 -13.97 -57.97
CA TYR A 417 -3.60 -13.54 -57.20
C TYR A 417 -3.15 -12.69 -56.00
N ASP A 418 -4.03 -11.84 -55.51
CA ASP A 418 -3.91 -11.13 -54.25
C ASP A 418 -4.29 -12.05 -53.08
N THR A 419 -3.65 -11.88 -51.93
CA THR A 419 -3.92 -12.67 -50.72
C THR A 419 -4.32 -11.73 -49.59
N THR A 420 -5.53 -11.92 -49.07
CA THR A 420 -6.11 -11.07 -48.01
C THR A 420 -6.70 -11.90 -46.88
N TRP A 421 -6.93 -11.30 -45.72
CA TRP A 421 -7.69 -11.86 -44.62
C TRP A 421 -9.18 -11.57 -44.79
N LYS A 422 -10.02 -12.57 -44.56
CA LYS A 422 -11.44 -12.35 -44.31
C LYS A 422 -11.65 -11.78 -42.92
N ASP A 423 -12.64 -10.91 -42.82
CA ASP A 423 -13.09 -10.34 -41.55
C ASP A 423 -13.47 -11.46 -40.54
N PRO A 424 -12.73 -11.62 -39.43
CA PRO A 424 -13.06 -12.58 -38.38
C PRO A 424 -14.17 -12.08 -37.44
N SER A 425 -14.64 -10.83 -37.59
CA SER A 425 -15.71 -10.28 -36.76
C SER A 425 -17.00 -11.10 -36.88
N GLY A 426 -17.67 -11.35 -35.74
CA GLY A 426 -18.84 -12.22 -35.67
C GLY A 426 -18.57 -13.61 -35.07
N GLN A 427 -17.30 -13.96 -34.82
CA GLN A 427 -16.95 -15.04 -33.90
C GLN A 427 -17.17 -14.59 -32.44
N THR A 428 -17.52 -15.54 -31.56
CA THR A 428 -17.64 -15.29 -30.12
C THR A 428 -16.32 -14.78 -29.56
N GLY A 429 -16.35 -13.74 -28.72
CA GLY A 429 -15.15 -13.12 -28.14
C GLY A 429 -14.29 -12.33 -29.14
N VAL A 430 -14.74 -12.12 -30.39
CA VAL A 430 -13.99 -11.36 -31.41
C VAL A 430 -14.78 -10.13 -31.84
N SER A 431 -14.18 -8.95 -31.65
CA SER A 431 -14.78 -7.68 -32.06
C SER A 431 -13.74 -6.77 -32.70
N GLY A 432 -14.12 -5.95 -33.66
CA GLY A 432 -13.19 -5.08 -34.37
C GLY A 432 -13.57 -4.90 -35.83
N SER A 433 -12.73 -4.18 -36.55
CA SER A 433 -12.92 -3.86 -37.97
C SER A 433 -11.62 -3.30 -38.55
N ASN A 434 -11.52 -3.23 -39.88
CA ASN A 434 -10.42 -2.59 -40.60
C ASN A 434 -9.04 -3.17 -40.24
N GLY A 435 -8.92 -4.50 -40.16
CA GLY A 435 -7.65 -5.18 -39.93
C GLY A 435 -7.18 -5.23 -38.48
N VAL A 436 -7.93 -4.65 -37.53
CA VAL A 436 -7.64 -4.71 -36.08
C VAL A 436 -8.80 -5.34 -35.33
N TYR A 437 -8.52 -6.42 -34.61
CA TYR A 437 -9.53 -7.19 -33.89
C TYR A 437 -9.12 -7.45 -32.45
N ARG A 438 -10.03 -7.18 -31.52
CA ARG A 438 -9.93 -7.60 -30.12
C ARG A 438 -10.37 -9.04 -29.98
N VAL A 439 -9.58 -9.81 -29.24
CA VAL A 439 -9.86 -11.18 -28.84
C VAL A 439 -10.00 -11.19 -27.33
N ASP A 440 -11.24 -11.25 -26.84
CA ASP A 440 -11.52 -11.46 -25.43
C ASP A 440 -11.37 -12.94 -25.11
N ALA A 441 -10.21 -13.28 -24.56
CA ALA A 441 -9.85 -14.65 -24.24
C ALA A 441 -10.57 -15.21 -22.99
N SER A 442 -11.43 -14.41 -22.34
CA SER A 442 -12.41 -14.91 -21.36
C SER A 442 -13.66 -15.49 -22.01
N GLU A 443 -13.98 -15.07 -23.25
CA GLU A 443 -15.17 -15.52 -24.00
C GLU A 443 -14.84 -16.58 -25.05
N THR A 444 -13.59 -16.65 -25.51
CA THR A 444 -13.14 -17.64 -26.51
C THR A 444 -11.75 -18.21 -26.21
N SER A 445 -11.57 -19.50 -26.48
CA SER A 445 -10.28 -20.18 -26.36
C SER A 445 -9.47 -20.19 -27.68
N SER A 446 -10.10 -19.83 -28.80
CA SER A 446 -9.44 -19.73 -30.10
C SER A 446 -10.25 -18.93 -31.11
N VAL A 447 -9.56 -18.39 -32.11
CA VAL A 447 -10.16 -17.63 -33.23
C VAL A 447 -9.76 -18.30 -34.53
N THR A 448 -10.72 -18.53 -35.42
CA THR A 448 -10.43 -18.99 -36.78
C THR A 448 -10.13 -17.78 -37.66
N LEU A 449 -8.96 -17.77 -38.28
CA LEU A 449 -8.57 -16.78 -39.28
C LEU A 449 -8.61 -17.44 -40.65
N THR A 450 -9.16 -16.74 -41.64
CA THR A 450 -9.31 -17.25 -43.00
C THR A 450 -8.62 -16.32 -43.98
N GLY A 451 -7.57 -16.80 -44.65
CA GLY A 451 -7.00 -16.13 -45.80
C GLY A 451 -7.76 -16.48 -47.07
N GLU A 452 -7.93 -15.53 -47.98
CA GLU A 452 -8.59 -15.69 -49.28
C GLU A 452 -7.71 -15.18 -50.43
N THR A 453 -8.02 -15.61 -51.65
CA THR A 453 -7.28 -15.23 -52.86
C THR A 453 -8.17 -14.59 -53.90
N THR A 454 -7.70 -13.51 -54.53
CA THR A 454 -8.42 -12.81 -55.62
C THR A 454 -7.51 -12.57 -56.83
N PRO A 455 -7.82 -13.11 -58.03
CA PRO A 455 -8.90 -14.05 -58.32
C PRO A 455 -8.71 -15.39 -57.58
N VAL A 456 -9.80 -16.16 -57.45
CA VAL A 456 -9.82 -17.46 -56.76
C VAL A 456 -8.73 -18.38 -57.31
N ALA A 457 -7.82 -18.80 -56.43
CA ALA A 457 -6.78 -19.76 -56.74
C ALA A 457 -6.95 -21.03 -55.89
N GLU A 458 -7.36 -22.14 -56.53
CA GLU A 458 -7.54 -23.43 -55.87
C GLU A 458 -6.21 -24.16 -55.67
N ASN A 459 -6.03 -24.81 -54.51
CA ASN A 459 -4.85 -25.60 -54.16
C ASN A 459 -3.53 -24.78 -54.19
N ALA A 460 -3.62 -23.47 -53.97
CA ALA A 460 -2.49 -22.57 -53.73
C ALA A 460 -1.92 -22.77 -52.32
N SER A 461 -0.60 -22.64 -52.15
CA SER A 461 0.05 -22.77 -50.84
C SER A 461 -0.08 -21.48 -50.05
N MET A 462 -0.63 -21.54 -48.84
CA MET A 462 -0.79 -20.39 -47.95
C MET A 462 0.05 -20.58 -46.69
N GLU A 463 0.78 -19.54 -46.30
CA GLU A 463 1.62 -19.50 -45.11
C GLU A 463 1.11 -18.43 -44.14
N PHE A 464 1.09 -18.79 -42.86
CA PHE A 464 0.62 -17.96 -41.76
C PHE A 464 1.73 -17.79 -40.73
N THR A 465 2.00 -16.55 -40.33
CA THR A 465 3.01 -16.24 -39.31
C THR A 465 2.48 -15.16 -38.36
N LEU A 466 3.21 -14.94 -37.27
CA LEU A 466 2.94 -13.86 -36.31
C LEU A 466 4.25 -13.24 -35.84
N ASN A 467 4.21 -11.99 -35.37
CA ASN A 467 5.40 -11.28 -34.90
C ASN A 467 5.76 -11.54 -33.42
N ASP A 468 4.81 -12.01 -32.61
CA ASP A 468 5.00 -12.22 -31.18
C ASP A 468 4.32 -13.51 -30.69
N SER A 469 5.11 -14.58 -30.55
CA SER A 469 4.62 -15.87 -30.09
C SER A 469 4.36 -15.93 -28.58
N SER A 470 4.65 -14.86 -27.83
CA SER A 470 4.31 -14.78 -26.40
C SER A 470 2.84 -14.41 -26.18
N VAL A 471 2.23 -13.69 -27.14
CA VAL A 471 0.83 -13.24 -27.09
C VAL A 471 -0.14 -14.31 -27.60
N GLY A 472 0.28 -15.16 -28.54
CA GLY A 472 -0.53 -16.27 -29.05
C GLY A 472 0.19 -17.18 -30.04
N SER A 473 -0.52 -18.17 -30.57
CA SER A 473 0.01 -19.16 -31.52
C SER A 473 -0.93 -19.41 -32.69
N LEU A 474 -0.39 -19.86 -33.83
CA LEU A 474 -1.15 -20.22 -35.04
C LEU A 474 -0.99 -21.70 -35.37
N SER A 475 -2.08 -22.38 -35.71
CA SER A 475 -2.04 -23.76 -36.20
C SER A 475 -3.20 -24.06 -37.16
N PRO A 476 -2.94 -24.60 -38.37
CA PRO A 476 -1.62 -24.83 -38.96
C PRO A 476 -0.93 -23.52 -39.41
N THR A 477 0.40 -23.49 -39.46
CA THR A 477 1.17 -22.35 -40.01
C THR A 477 1.30 -22.40 -41.54
N THR A 478 0.95 -23.52 -42.17
CA THR A 478 0.88 -23.65 -43.62
C THR A 478 -0.27 -24.55 -44.02
N THR A 479 -1.03 -24.19 -45.05
CA THR A 479 -2.09 -25.04 -45.61
C THR A 479 -2.29 -24.74 -47.10
N ARG A 480 -3.31 -25.32 -47.73
CA ARG A 480 -3.69 -25.01 -49.11
C ARG A 480 -5.10 -24.49 -49.22
N THR A 481 -5.31 -23.60 -50.18
CA THR A 481 -6.64 -23.05 -50.48
C THR A 481 -7.58 -24.09 -51.06
N ASP A 482 -8.87 -23.98 -50.73
CA ASP A 482 -9.94 -24.80 -51.26
C ASP A 482 -10.45 -24.30 -52.63
N SER A 483 -11.59 -24.84 -53.11
CA SER A 483 -12.21 -24.44 -54.37
C SER A 483 -12.74 -23.00 -54.40
N ASN A 484 -12.86 -22.33 -53.24
CA ASN A 484 -13.22 -20.92 -53.11
C ASN A 484 -11.98 -20.03 -53.00
N GLY A 485 -10.77 -20.60 -53.00
CA GLY A 485 -9.53 -19.85 -52.85
C GLY A 485 -9.23 -19.50 -51.39
N GLU A 486 -9.83 -20.22 -50.44
CA GLU A 486 -9.75 -19.92 -49.00
C GLU A 486 -8.94 -20.96 -48.24
N ALA A 487 -8.19 -20.52 -47.24
CA ALA A 487 -7.42 -21.38 -46.35
C ALA A 487 -7.49 -20.84 -44.92
N THR A 488 -7.61 -21.74 -43.94
CA THR A 488 -7.83 -21.36 -42.54
C THR A 488 -6.66 -21.72 -41.64
N THR A 489 -6.47 -20.92 -40.59
CA THR A 489 -5.60 -21.18 -39.44
C THR A 489 -6.32 -20.82 -38.15
N THR A 490 -5.94 -21.48 -37.05
CA THR A 490 -6.50 -21.19 -35.73
C THR A 490 -5.49 -20.39 -34.92
N PHE A 491 -5.90 -19.20 -34.47
CA PHE A 491 -5.19 -18.41 -33.49
C PHE A 491 -5.61 -18.81 -32.06
N THR A 492 -4.65 -19.09 -31.19
CA THR A 492 -4.87 -19.40 -29.78
C THR A 492 -4.22 -18.31 -28.92
N PRO A 493 -5.00 -17.49 -28.18
CA PRO A 493 -4.47 -16.43 -27.30
C PRO A 493 -3.72 -17.03 -26.09
N MET A 494 -2.62 -16.39 -25.67
CA MET A 494 -1.75 -16.85 -24.58
C MET A 494 -1.45 -15.78 -23.52
N SER A 495 -1.29 -14.51 -23.90
CA SER A 495 -0.98 -13.40 -22.98
C SER A 495 -1.57 -12.10 -23.46
N ASN A 496 -1.80 -11.15 -22.53
CA ASN A 496 -2.35 -9.85 -22.89
C ASN A 496 -1.36 -9.13 -23.79
N GLY A 497 -1.83 -8.56 -24.90
CA GLY A 497 -0.95 -7.84 -25.81
C GLY A 497 -1.48 -7.78 -27.23
N ALA A 498 -0.83 -6.95 -28.04
CA ALA A 498 -1.09 -6.88 -29.46
C ALA A 498 -0.14 -7.83 -30.20
N VAL A 499 -0.67 -8.59 -31.15
CA VAL A 499 0.09 -9.46 -32.04
C VAL A 499 -0.36 -9.24 -33.47
N ALA A 500 0.60 -9.02 -34.37
CA ALA A 500 0.36 -8.95 -35.80
C ALA A 500 0.43 -10.36 -36.38
N THR A 501 -0.62 -10.74 -37.12
CA THR A 501 -0.68 -12.00 -37.88
C THR A 501 -0.55 -11.69 -39.37
N PHE A 502 0.17 -12.55 -40.09
CA PHE A 502 0.43 -12.37 -41.51
C PHE A 502 -0.04 -13.58 -42.28
N VAL A 503 -0.69 -13.34 -43.42
CA VAL A 503 -0.97 -14.35 -44.43
C VAL A 503 -0.16 -14.02 -45.69
N SER A 504 0.41 -15.04 -46.33
CA SER A 504 1.06 -14.87 -47.62
C SER A 504 0.83 -16.06 -48.56
N SER A 505 0.69 -15.75 -49.84
CA SER A 505 0.57 -16.74 -50.92
C SER A 505 0.84 -16.08 -52.27
N GLY A 506 1.39 -16.83 -53.24
CA GLY A 506 1.51 -16.39 -54.63
C GLY A 506 2.36 -15.14 -54.91
N GLY A 507 3.06 -14.58 -53.91
CA GLY A 507 3.78 -13.30 -54.01
C GLY A 507 3.03 -12.09 -53.44
N SER A 508 1.83 -12.30 -52.89
CA SER A 508 1.00 -11.31 -52.19
C SER A 508 0.83 -11.73 -50.71
N GLY A 509 0.43 -10.80 -49.86
CA GLY A 509 0.18 -11.05 -48.44
C GLY A 509 -0.41 -9.84 -47.71
N GLU A 510 -1.00 -10.09 -46.56
CA GLU A 510 -1.69 -9.08 -45.74
C GLU A 510 -1.41 -9.31 -44.25
N GLN A 511 -1.44 -8.22 -43.48
CA GLN A 511 -1.35 -8.22 -42.03
C GLN A 511 -2.74 -8.02 -41.41
N LEU A 512 -3.01 -8.71 -40.31
CA LEU A 512 -4.17 -8.52 -39.45
C LEU A 512 -3.70 -8.50 -37.98
N ASP A 513 -4.08 -7.45 -37.25
CA ASP A 513 -3.70 -7.27 -35.86
C ASP A 513 -4.75 -7.82 -34.91
N LEU A 514 -4.29 -8.57 -33.91
CA LEU A 514 -5.08 -9.09 -32.82
C LEU A 514 -4.65 -8.44 -31.50
N ILE A 515 -5.60 -7.89 -30.76
CA ILE A 515 -5.40 -7.39 -29.39
C ILE A 515 -6.01 -8.43 -28.45
N VAL A 516 -5.17 -9.21 -27.79
CA VAL A 516 -5.59 -10.21 -26.81
C VAL A 516 -5.83 -9.53 -25.47
N GLU A 517 -7.06 -9.65 -24.97
CA GLU A 517 -7.48 -9.15 -23.66
C GLU A 517 -8.02 -10.32 -22.82
N ASN A 518 -7.84 -10.23 -21.50
CA ASN A 518 -8.30 -11.24 -20.54
C ASN A 518 -7.90 -12.70 -20.87
N PRO A 519 -6.67 -12.99 -21.36
CA PRO A 519 -6.23 -14.37 -21.42
C PRO A 519 -6.20 -14.87 -20.00
N THR A 520 -6.84 -16.01 -19.80
CA THR A 520 -6.62 -16.79 -18.59
C THR A 520 -5.15 -17.14 -18.60
N VAL A 521 -4.31 -16.40 -17.86
CA VAL A 521 -2.93 -16.79 -17.62
C VAL A 521 -3.04 -18.19 -17.02
N GLN A 522 -2.63 -19.20 -17.80
CA GLN A 522 -2.53 -20.56 -17.30
C GLN A 522 -1.34 -20.59 -16.35
N THR A 523 -1.57 -20.11 -15.14
CA THR A 523 -0.74 -20.44 -14.00
C THR A 523 -1.05 -21.87 -13.59
N SER A 524 -0.09 -22.52 -12.94
CA SER A 524 -0.28 -23.84 -12.34
C SER A 524 -1.47 -23.86 -11.38
N ALA A 525 -1.72 -22.75 -10.67
CA ALA A 525 -2.89 -22.60 -9.81
C ALA A 525 -4.23 -22.57 -10.56
N ASN A 526 -4.28 -21.94 -11.74
CA ASN A 526 -5.48 -21.89 -12.58
C ASN A 526 -5.69 -23.18 -13.37
N SER A 527 -4.61 -23.91 -13.67
CA SER A 527 -4.67 -25.16 -14.42
C SER A 527 -4.95 -26.39 -13.57
N VAL A 528 -4.67 -26.35 -12.26
CA VAL A 528 -4.97 -27.47 -11.36
C VAL A 528 -6.38 -27.32 -10.81
N GLN A 529 -7.22 -28.35 -10.80
CA GLN A 529 -8.57 -28.31 -10.23
C GLN A 529 -8.79 -29.44 -9.22
N LEU A 530 -9.69 -29.23 -8.27
CA LEU A 530 -10.14 -30.26 -7.33
C LEU A 530 -11.23 -31.11 -8.00
N ILE A 531 -11.03 -32.42 -8.09
CA ILE A 531 -11.95 -33.36 -8.74
C ILE A 531 -12.89 -34.00 -7.73
N THR A 532 -12.31 -34.63 -6.71
CA THR A 532 -13.05 -35.25 -5.64
C THR A 532 -12.36 -35.01 -4.31
N ASN A 533 -13.12 -35.09 -3.24
CA ASN A 533 -12.60 -35.13 -1.89
C ASN A 533 -13.48 -36.04 -1.02
N SER A 534 -12.86 -36.63 0.00
CA SER A 534 -13.54 -37.47 0.97
C SER A 534 -12.81 -37.45 2.30
N GLU A 535 -13.55 -37.65 3.36
CA GLU A 535 -13.00 -37.85 4.70
C GLU A 535 -12.73 -39.34 4.94
N SER A 536 -11.69 -39.62 5.73
CA SER A 536 -11.41 -40.95 6.25
C SER A 536 -11.79 -40.99 7.72
N LYS A 537 -12.74 -41.87 8.05
CA LYS A 537 -13.20 -42.11 9.43
C LYS A 537 -12.30 -43.13 10.12
N SER A 538 -11.99 -42.87 11.39
CA SER A 538 -11.41 -43.86 12.29
C SER A 538 -12.03 -43.65 13.66
N GLY A 539 -12.80 -44.64 14.12
CA GLY A 539 -13.70 -44.43 15.25
C GLY A 539 -14.85 -43.47 14.91
N ASN A 540 -15.18 -42.55 15.81
CA ASN A 540 -16.30 -41.60 15.66
C ASN A 540 -15.88 -40.24 15.06
N ASP A 541 -14.58 -40.02 14.84
CA ASP A 541 -14.06 -38.73 14.38
C ASP A 541 -13.50 -38.85 12.95
N ASN A 542 -13.64 -37.78 12.17
CA ASN A 542 -12.97 -37.63 10.88
C ASN A 542 -11.52 -37.21 11.14
N GLN A 543 -10.56 -37.97 10.62
CA GLN A 543 -9.17 -37.79 11.02
C GLN A 543 -8.30 -37.37 9.84
N SER A 544 -8.52 -37.92 8.65
CA SER A 544 -7.74 -37.54 7.47
C SER A 544 -8.66 -37.11 6.35
N VAL A 545 -8.14 -36.27 5.46
CA VAL A 545 -8.84 -35.87 4.23
C VAL A 545 -8.08 -36.40 3.04
N THR A 546 -8.81 -36.97 2.09
CA THR A 546 -8.30 -37.43 0.80
C THR A 546 -8.91 -36.55 -0.27
N PHE A 547 -8.12 -36.10 -1.23
CA PHE A 547 -8.59 -35.25 -2.32
C PHE A 547 -7.81 -35.55 -3.59
N GLU A 548 -8.42 -35.28 -4.73
CA GLU A 548 -7.84 -35.54 -6.04
C GLU A 548 -7.69 -34.22 -6.79
N LEU A 549 -6.48 -33.94 -7.26
CA LEU A 549 -6.19 -32.77 -8.07
C LEU A 549 -5.86 -33.20 -9.50
N GLU A 550 -6.44 -32.53 -10.48
CA GLU A 550 -6.16 -32.73 -11.91
C GLU A 550 -5.53 -31.47 -12.51
N ASN A 551 -4.49 -31.61 -13.32
CA ASN A 551 -3.97 -30.51 -14.13
C ASN A 551 -4.64 -30.48 -15.52
N THR A 552 -5.53 -29.53 -15.74
CA THR A 552 -6.23 -29.28 -17.02
C THR A 552 -5.43 -28.38 -17.98
N GLY A 553 -4.28 -27.87 -17.55
CA GLY A 553 -3.40 -27.03 -18.35
C GLY A 553 -2.50 -27.82 -19.29
N SER A 554 -1.82 -27.10 -20.18
CA SER A 554 -0.89 -27.67 -21.15
C SER A 554 0.53 -27.89 -20.60
N SER A 555 0.90 -27.18 -19.54
CA SER A 555 2.21 -27.25 -18.88
C SER A 555 2.18 -28.08 -17.60
N VAL A 556 3.32 -28.62 -17.17
CA VAL A 556 3.44 -29.36 -15.90
C VAL A 556 3.25 -28.40 -14.73
N ALA A 557 2.40 -28.76 -13.77
CA ALA A 557 2.18 -27.99 -12.54
C ALA A 557 2.89 -28.67 -11.37
N THR A 558 3.85 -28.00 -10.72
CA THR A 558 4.61 -28.60 -9.60
C THR A 558 4.26 -27.96 -8.27
N ILE A 559 3.69 -28.74 -7.36
CA ILE A 559 3.38 -28.31 -5.99
C ILE A 559 4.66 -28.32 -5.15
N GLN A 560 4.97 -27.19 -4.52
CA GLN A 560 6.16 -27.01 -3.68
C GLN A 560 5.84 -26.87 -2.19
N ASN A 561 4.70 -26.28 -1.86
CA ASN A 561 4.29 -26.08 -0.47
C ASN A 561 2.78 -26.23 -0.29
N ILE A 562 2.38 -26.44 0.95
CA ILE A 562 1.00 -26.60 1.36
C ILE A 562 0.74 -25.79 2.62
N THR A 563 -0.44 -25.17 2.70
CA THR A 563 -0.95 -24.51 3.90
C THR A 563 -2.34 -25.03 4.18
N VAL A 564 -2.58 -25.56 5.37
CA VAL A 564 -3.95 -25.78 5.83
C VAL A 564 -4.41 -24.48 6.45
N ILE A 565 -5.23 -23.70 5.74
CA ILE A 565 -5.57 -22.32 6.12
C ILE A 565 -6.42 -22.31 7.39
N ASN A 566 -7.52 -23.06 7.38
CA ASN A 566 -8.44 -23.19 8.51
C ASN A 566 -9.31 -24.46 8.37
N THR A 567 -10.03 -24.76 9.45
CA THR A 567 -10.98 -25.87 9.55
C THR A 567 -12.30 -25.33 10.10
N SER A 568 -13.46 -25.78 9.61
CA SER A 568 -14.75 -25.17 9.96
C SER A 568 -15.18 -25.37 11.41
N ASN A 569 -14.69 -26.43 12.07
CA ASN A 569 -14.99 -26.69 13.48
C ASN A 569 -14.04 -25.92 14.43
N GLY A 570 -12.94 -25.34 13.92
CA GLY A 570 -11.93 -24.60 14.71
C GLY A 570 -11.17 -25.42 15.77
N ASN A 571 -11.55 -26.68 15.98
CA ASN A 571 -11.02 -27.56 17.01
C ASN A 571 -9.72 -28.27 16.59
N ALA A 572 -9.43 -28.29 15.29
CA ALA A 572 -8.18 -28.76 14.73
C ALA A 572 -7.21 -27.59 14.55
N GLU A 573 -6.13 -27.60 15.33
CA GLU A 573 -5.13 -26.53 15.40
C GLU A 573 -3.81 -26.94 14.74
N ILE A 574 -3.57 -28.25 14.62
CA ILE A 574 -2.34 -28.81 14.05
C ILE A 574 -2.65 -30.03 13.16
N VAL A 575 -1.73 -30.34 12.26
CA VAL A 575 -1.78 -31.49 11.34
C VAL A 575 -0.55 -32.35 11.58
N GLY A 576 -0.76 -33.64 11.88
CA GLY A 576 0.35 -34.56 12.16
C GLY A 576 -0.08 -36.00 12.36
N ASN A 577 0.72 -36.94 11.86
CA ASN A 577 0.41 -38.37 11.87
C ASN A 577 1.23 -39.12 12.92
N GLY A 578 1.03 -38.80 14.19
CA GLY A 578 1.83 -39.32 15.29
C GLY A 578 1.16 -39.16 16.65
N THR A 579 1.68 -39.84 17.67
CA THR A 579 1.10 -39.78 19.03
C THR A 579 2.12 -39.32 20.04
N ARG A 580 1.63 -38.68 21.10
CA ARG A 580 2.45 -38.36 22.26
C ARG A 580 2.64 -39.62 23.09
N VAL A 581 3.89 -39.94 23.46
CA VAL A 581 4.17 -41.06 24.37
C VAL A 581 3.45 -40.80 25.69
N THR A 582 2.50 -41.65 26.07
CA THR A 582 1.82 -41.50 27.36
C THR A 582 2.73 -41.91 28.52
N GLY A 583 3.12 -40.96 29.37
CA GLY A 583 3.82 -41.28 30.63
C GLY A 583 4.29 -40.11 31.51
N GLY A 584 4.33 -38.85 31.06
CA GLY A 584 4.90 -37.76 31.86
C GLY A 584 4.63 -36.33 31.36
N GLY A 585 3.84 -35.55 32.12
CA GLY A 585 3.82 -34.08 32.06
C GLY A 585 3.56 -33.47 30.66
N ARG A 586 3.88 -32.18 30.46
CA ARG A 586 3.78 -31.44 29.18
C ARG A 586 5.02 -31.57 28.27
N SER A 587 6.04 -32.35 28.68
CA SER A 587 7.36 -32.44 28.02
C SER A 587 7.65 -33.73 27.23
N ASP A 588 6.78 -34.74 27.25
CA ASP A 588 6.97 -35.96 26.43
C ASP A 588 7.04 -35.65 24.91
N PRO A 589 8.00 -36.26 24.20
CA PRO A 589 8.22 -36.05 22.76
C PRO A 589 7.06 -36.58 21.92
N TYR A 590 6.77 -35.88 20.82
CA TYR A 590 5.89 -36.36 19.76
C TYR A 590 6.59 -37.49 19.01
N VAL A 591 5.90 -38.62 18.81
CA VAL A 591 6.39 -39.70 17.97
C VAL A 591 5.60 -39.67 16.68
N ASP A 592 6.22 -39.11 15.64
CA ASP A 592 5.73 -39.20 14.27
C ASP A 592 5.62 -40.67 13.84
N ALA A 593 4.47 -41.04 13.28
CA ALA A 593 4.13 -42.37 12.79
C ALA A 593 4.00 -42.42 11.25
N GLY A 594 4.37 -41.35 10.54
CA GLY A 594 4.52 -41.35 9.08
C GLY A 594 4.04 -40.04 8.43
N PRO A 595 3.87 -40.01 7.10
CA PRO A 595 3.77 -38.74 6.39
C PRO A 595 2.47 -37.98 6.66
N GLU A 596 2.57 -36.67 6.85
CA GLU A 596 1.45 -35.74 6.89
C GLU A 596 0.78 -35.57 5.54
N LEU A 597 1.55 -35.60 4.45
CA LEU A 597 1.01 -35.55 3.09
C LEU A 597 1.63 -36.65 2.25
N ARG A 598 0.77 -37.43 1.58
CA ARG A 598 1.18 -38.40 0.59
C ARG A 598 0.32 -38.31 -0.66
N SER A 599 0.88 -38.72 -1.79
CA SER A 599 0.10 -39.00 -2.99
C SER A 599 0.19 -40.46 -3.39
N ASN A 600 -0.82 -40.95 -4.12
CA ASN A 600 -0.81 -42.30 -4.67
C ASN A 600 0.26 -42.51 -5.77
N ARG A 601 0.90 -41.42 -6.23
CA ARG A 601 1.89 -41.44 -7.32
C ARG A 601 3.32 -41.16 -6.84
N SER A 602 3.52 -40.06 -6.12
CA SER A 602 4.85 -39.62 -5.65
C SER A 602 5.20 -40.17 -4.27
N GLY A 603 4.28 -40.89 -3.61
CA GLY A 603 4.50 -41.44 -2.29
C GLY A 603 4.47 -40.35 -1.22
N THR A 604 5.47 -40.31 -0.36
CA THR A 604 5.57 -39.33 0.74
C THR A 604 6.00 -37.97 0.22
N LEU A 605 5.13 -36.97 0.37
CA LEU A 605 5.37 -35.58 -0.02
C LEU A 605 5.80 -34.71 1.16
N LEU A 606 5.20 -34.93 2.33
CA LEU A 606 5.53 -34.25 3.58
C LEU A 606 5.55 -35.27 4.72
N ASN A 607 6.65 -35.29 5.47
CA ASN A 607 6.90 -36.12 6.64
C ASN A 607 7.75 -35.34 7.65
N THR A 608 7.09 -34.62 8.54
CA THR A 608 7.68 -33.76 9.56
C THR A 608 7.90 -34.50 10.87
N THR A 609 8.94 -34.14 11.63
CA THR A 609 9.17 -34.70 12.97
C THR A 609 8.19 -34.19 14.02
N ASP A 610 7.62 -33.01 13.78
CA ASP A 610 6.63 -32.34 14.62
C ASP A 610 5.43 -31.94 13.76
N PRO A 611 4.19 -31.98 14.30
CA PRO A 611 3.02 -31.55 13.56
C PRO A 611 3.08 -30.06 13.26
N PHE A 612 2.58 -29.65 12.09
CA PHE A 612 2.55 -28.24 11.70
C PHE A 612 1.21 -27.57 12.04
N ASN A 613 1.24 -26.27 12.31
CA ASN A 613 0.04 -25.52 12.68
C ASN A 613 -0.86 -25.27 11.47
N VAL A 614 -2.17 -25.35 11.70
CA VAL A 614 -3.16 -24.73 10.83
C VAL A 614 -2.86 -23.23 10.75
N GLY A 615 -2.83 -22.68 9.55
CA GLY A 615 -2.41 -21.32 9.23
C GLY A 615 -0.93 -21.19 8.85
N SER A 616 -0.11 -22.24 9.00
CA SER A 616 1.32 -22.21 8.62
C SER A 616 1.57 -22.88 7.28
N THR A 617 2.39 -22.24 6.43
CA THR A 617 2.85 -22.80 5.16
C THR A 617 4.05 -23.72 5.39
N VAL A 618 3.99 -24.93 4.84
CA VAL A 618 5.07 -25.92 4.95
C VAL A 618 5.54 -26.34 3.57
N THR A 619 6.85 -26.31 3.35
CA THR A 619 7.48 -26.77 2.11
C THR A 619 7.50 -28.30 2.10
N LEU A 620 7.12 -28.89 0.97
CA LEU A 620 7.13 -30.34 0.80
C LEU A 620 8.57 -30.87 0.82
N ASN A 621 8.77 -32.04 1.42
CA ASN A 621 10.07 -32.72 1.38
C ASN A 621 10.40 -33.24 -0.03
N THR A 622 9.37 -33.61 -0.78
CA THR A 622 9.46 -33.96 -2.20
C THR A 622 8.37 -33.25 -2.99
N THR A 623 8.70 -32.78 -4.20
CA THR A 623 7.74 -32.08 -5.06
C THR A 623 6.72 -33.04 -5.66
N SER A 624 5.50 -32.56 -5.87
CA SER A 624 4.47 -33.30 -6.62
C SER A 624 4.18 -32.59 -7.93
N SER A 625 4.57 -33.20 -9.06
CA SER A 625 4.32 -32.65 -10.39
C SER A 625 3.15 -33.35 -11.07
N LEU A 626 2.22 -32.56 -11.60
CA LEU A 626 1.05 -33.00 -12.35
C LEU A 626 1.27 -32.68 -13.84
N SER A 627 1.39 -33.71 -14.68
CA SER A 627 1.46 -33.53 -16.15
C SER A 627 0.12 -33.04 -16.70
N SER A 628 0.09 -32.53 -17.93
CA SER A 628 -1.16 -32.16 -18.60
C SER A 628 -2.14 -33.36 -18.66
N GLY A 629 -3.39 -33.13 -18.25
CA GLY A 629 -4.45 -34.14 -18.16
C GLY A 629 -4.30 -35.16 -17.02
N GLU A 630 -3.36 -34.93 -16.11
CA GLU A 630 -3.05 -35.88 -15.03
C GLU A 630 -3.87 -35.58 -13.77
N ALA A 631 -4.59 -36.59 -13.26
CA ALA A 631 -5.21 -36.59 -11.95
C ALA A 631 -4.39 -37.42 -10.94
N THR A 632 -4.14 -36.86 -9.75
CA THR A 632 -3.43 -37.52 -8.65
C THR A 632 -4.21 -37.38 -7.35
N GLN A 633 -4.30 -38.48 -6.61
CA GLN A 633 -4.94 -38.51 -5.30
C GLN A 633 -3.92 -38.22 -4.20
N TYR A 634 -4.28 -37.30 -3.32
CA TYR A 634 -3.52 -36.88 -2.15
C TYR A 634 -4.28 -37.27 -0.89
N LYS A 635 -3.54 -37.61 0.17
CA LYS A 635 -4.08 -37.82 1.51
C LYS A 635 -3.30 -36.98 2.51
N LEU A 636 -4.00 -36.06 3.15
CA LEU A 636 -3.53 -35.22 4.24
C LEU A 636 -3.95 -35.87 5.56
N ALA A 637 -2.96 -36.12 6.43
CA ALA A 637 -3.11 -36.94 7.61
C ALA A 637 -3.56 -36.14 8.85
N GLU A 638 -4.35 -36.81 9.68
CA GLU A 638 -4.69 -36.54 11.10
C GLU A 638 -4.64 -35.09 11.61
N PHE A 639 -5.82 -34.44 11.58
CA PHE A 639 -6.12 -33.19 12.28
C PHE A 639 -6.18 -33.39 13.80
N ARG A 640 -5.55 -32.49 14.56
CA ARG A 640 -5.39 -32.64 16.02
C ARG A 640 -5.47 -31.29 16.75
N GLN A 641 -5.72 -31.36 18.06
CA GLN A 641 -5.62 -30.23 18.97
C GLN A 641 -4.17 -30.07 19.47
N SER A 642 -3.63 -28.85 19.52
CA SER A 642 -2.25 -28.61 19.96
C SER A 642 -2.00 -28.97 21.43
N ALA A 643 -2.99 -28.72 22.30
CA ALA A 643 -2.83 -28.84 23.75
C ALA A 643 -2.59 -30.27 24.25
N ASN A 644 -3.08 -31.29 23.54
CA ASN A 644 -3.01 -32.69 23.97
C ASN A 644 -2.78 -33.69 22.82
N TYR A 645 -2.59 -33.19 21.59
CA TYR A 645 -2.38 -33.99 20.37
C TYR A 645 -3.50 -35.00 20.11
N LYS A 646 -4.68 -34.85 20.72
CA LYS A 646 -5.83 -35.70 20.42
C LYS A 646 -6.33 -35.36 19.02
N GLN A 647 -6.68 -36.39 18.27
CA GLN A 647 -7.36 -36.25 16.99
C GLN A 647 -8.67 -35.48 17.17
N ARG A 648 -8.97 -34.63 16.20
CA ARG A 648 -10.14 -33.78 16.17
C ARG A 648 -10.73 -33.80 14.77
N ASP A 649 -12.05 -33.85 14.73
CA ASP A 649 -12.79 -33.62 13.51
C ASP A 649 -12.56 -32.17 13.04
N PRO A 650 -11.97 -31.95 11.84
CA PRO A 650 -11.79 -30.62 11.29
C PRO A 650 -13.14 -29.95 10.93
N GLY A 651 -14.23 -30.71 10.89
CA GLY A 651 -15.56 -30.24 10.53
C GLY A 651 -15.90 -30.49 9.06
N SER A 652 -17.04 -29.96 8.63
CA SER A 652 -17.57 -30.15 7.29
C SER A 652 -16.75 -29.46 6.18
N GLN A 653 -15.80 -28.57 6.52
CA GLN A 653 -14.98 -27.88 5.53
C GLN A 653 -13.53 -27.71 5.99
N VAL A 654 -12.59 -27.93 5.08
CA VAL A 654 -11.17 -27.63 5.26
C VAL A 654 -10.67 -26.83 4.07
N TYR A 655 -10.01 -25.71 4.32
CA TYR A 655 -9.42 -24.88 3.28
C TYR A 655 -7.92 -25.16 3.19
N VAL A 656 -7.45 -25.56 2.02
CA VAL A 656 -6.04 -25.90 1.78
C VAL A 656 -5.51 -25.02 0.65
N SER A 657 -4.38 -24.39 0.88
CA SER A 657 -3.61 -23.66 -0.13
C SER A 657 -2.46 -24.54 -0.64
N PHE A 658 -2.21 -24.51 -1.95
CA PHE A 658 -1.05 -25.08 -2.60
C PHE A 658 -0.27 -23.98 -3.30
N GLY A 659 1.02 -23.87 -3.00
CA GLY A 659 1.96 -23.03 -3.76
C GLY A 659 2.68 -23.84 -4.82
N PHE A 660 2.73 -23.28 -6.03
CA PHE A 660 3.36 -23.87 -7.20
C PHE A 660 4.75 -23.27 -7.47
N ASP A 661 5.51 -23.94 -8.34
CA ASP A 661 6.86 -23.54 -8.73
C ASP A 661 6.94 -22.25 -9.55
N ASP A 662 5.87 -21.90 -10.24
CA ASP A 662 5.70 -20.61 -10.94
C ASP A 662 5.31 -19.45 -9.99
N GLY A 663 5.24 -19.69 -8.68
CA GLY A 663 4.87 -18.72 -7.66
C GLY A 663 3.36 -18.49 -7.53
N SER A 664 2.53 -19.15 -8.35
CA SER A 664 1.08 -19.10 -8.22
C SER A 664 0.57 -19.90 -7.03
N ILE A 665 -0.59 -19.52 -6.50
CA ILE A 665 -1.19 -20.14 -5.31
C ILE A 665 -2.63 -20.52 -5.61
N LYS A 666 -3.02 -21.77 -5.30
CA LYS A 666 -4.42 -22.22 -5.38
C LYS A 666 -4.96 -22.56 -4.00
N VAL A 667 -6.09 -21.95 -3.64
CA VAL A 667 -6.89 -22.39 -2.49
C VAL A 667 -7.97 -23.35 -2.97
N VAL A 668 -8.07 -24.51 -2.32
CA VAL A 668 -9.15 -25.48 -2.52
C VAL A 668 -9.97 -25.60 -1.24
N GLU A 669 -11.29 -25.65 -1.42
CA GLU A 669 -12.24 -25.92 -0.35
C GLU A 669 -12.61 -27.41 -0.40
N LEU A 670 -12.27 -28.14 0.66
CA LEU A 670 -12.64 -29.54 0.81
C LEU A 670 -13.93 -29.63 1.63
N ASN A 671 -15.06 -29.90 0.97
CA ASN A 671 -16.37 -30.06 1.59
C ASN A 671 -16.70 -31.53 1.93
N PHE A 672 -17.19 -31.80 3.13
CA PHE A 672 -17.55 -33.12 3.63
C PHE A 672 -19.02 -33.15 4.11
N PRO A 673 -19.72 -34.29 3.94
CA PRO A 673 -21.14 -34.43 4.24
C PRO A 673 -21.50 -34.43 5.74
#